data_AF-A0A851TJI0-F1
#
_entry.id   AF-A0A851TJI0-F1
#
_cell.length_a   1.000
_cell.length_b   1.000
_cell.length_c   1.000
_cell.angle_alpha   90.00
_cell.angle_beta   90.00
_cell.angle_gamma   90.00
#
_symmetry.space_group_name_H-M   'P 1'
#
loop_
_entity.id
_entity.type
_entity.pdbx_description
1 polymer ?
#
loop_
_entity_poly.entity_id
_entity_poly.type
_entity_poly.pdbx_seq_one_letter_code
_entity_poly.pdbx_strand_id
1 'polypeptide(L)'
;NNDSEEDMFGDYDSFYGSESLLAQLDDMEQQMHPQGKEVDVSAAGEPVLGRPASEAGQRKQSGSSASEDAAGHKAVRADGFQRHENDLLEKNEVTGDFVLDDFPSSQFLYLEEMDELSSASRESAGAKRNNSCSDKISDPVLCHAADQREGSTVLPVCSKHDPNKRESLKDHLKNAMTGNAKAQAPLISKTKQLKDAILSEEICVARKAIESSSDDIGPFYGLPHKVKDLLKQFRGIEALYEWQHDCLTLESLQQRKNLIYSLPTSGGKTLVAEILILQELLCRQKDVLMILPYVAIVQEKVWGLSSFGIELGFLVEEYAGSKGRFPPIKRRAKNSLYIATIEKGHALVNSLIETERIDHLGLVVVDELHMIGEGSRGATLEMTLAKVLYTSKNTQVIGMSATLNNVGDLQKFLRADYYTSNFRPVELKEYIKIRDAIYEVDSKAECGFTFSRLLGFKYSSNLEKADPDHIIALVTEVIPKYSCLIFCPTKKNCENVAAMVCKYLNKDFRAHREKEKQDLIKNLKTIGNGSICPLLKQTIPFGVAYHHSGLTNDERKSIEEAYSAGVLCLLACTATLAAGVNLPARRVILRAPYVAREFLRKNQYKQMIGRAGRAGIDSAGESILIAQEKDKQMVQDLISSPLENCYSNLLPELNKGIQSLLLSLVGLKIAVTLEEIYSFMCHTLLGVQQQLLSKEKSLLDVIKEGVENLIGNELLKGKSSEKDNNSQTVLTITRLGKATYKGSIDLARCNALYRELKKGLEGLVLESNLHLLYLATPYDMIDNCNPDWMIYLRQFNQLSPAEQRIADIVGVPESFITKKASGQAIRKNVDSTVTNRLYLSFVLYTLLKETNVWSVSEKFNMSRGYVQSLLTSAASFASCVLHFCEELEEFWVYKALLTELTKQLTYCVKAELIPLMEVAGVLEARAKQLYNAGYKTLAHLANANPETLVKMIEHLSRRQAKQIVSSAKMLLSEKAEALQEEVDELLRMPADIP
;
A
#
# COMPACT_ATOMS: atom_id res chain seq x y z
N ASN A 1 20.13 45.96 7.27
CA ASN A 1 19.01 45.94 8.23
C ASN A 1 18.39 44.57 8.13
N ASN A 2 18.75 43.69 9.06
CA ASN A 2 18.07 42.44 9.30
C ASN A 2 17.19 42.64 10.53
N ASP A 3 16.16 41.82 10.67
CA ASP A 3 15.68 41.13 11.90
C ASP A 3 14.60 40.16 11.34
N SER A 4 14.59 38.83 11.47
CA SER A 4 14.95 37.88 12.54
C SER A 4 13.84 37.66 13.57
N GLU A 5 12.88 36.81 13.22
CA GLU A 5 11.93 36.19 14.14
C GLU A 5 12.29 34.69 14.29
N GLU A 6 12.89 34.32 15.42
CA GLU A 6 13.08 32.94 15.89
C GLU A 6 12.58 32.82 17.35
N ASP A 7 12.48 31.58 17.84
CA ASP A 7 12.16 31.19 19.23
C ASP A 7 10.82 31.66 19.86
N MET A 8 9.79 30.81 19.70
CA MET A 8 8.79 30.56 20.76
C MET A 8 8.34 29.09 20.80
N PHE A 9 9.10 28.25 21.52
CA PHE A 9 8.63 26.97 22.05
C PHE A 9 8.88 26.94 23.56
N GLY A 10 7.81 26.89 24.36
CA GLY A 10 7.88 26.85 25.82
C GLY A 10 7.90 25.42 26.36
N ASP A 11 8.79 25.17 27.30
CA ASP A 11 8.84 23.93 28.10
C ASP A 11 7.63 23.76 29.02
N TYR A 12 7.34 22.51 29.41
CA TYR A 12 6.63 22.22 30.66
C TYR A 12 7.01 20.83 31.20
N ASP A 13 7.36 20.79 32.49
CA ASP A 13 8.06 19.66 33.13
C ASP A 13 7.26 18.37 33.31
N SER A 14 8.01 17.26 33.32
CA SER A 14 7.54 15.95 33.79
C SER A 14 7.72 15.79 35.29
N PHE A 15 6.64 15.87 36.07
CA PHE A 15 6.66 15.51 37.49
C PHE A 15 6.74 13.99 37.71
N TYR A 16 7.93 13.50 38.07
CA TYR A 16 8.09 12.32 38.91
C TYR A 16 9.37 12.45 39.76
N GLY A 17 9.19 12.67 41.06
CA GLY A 17 10.19 12.23 42.06
C GLY A 17 10.08 10.72 42.29
N SER A 18 11.00 10.08 43.00
CA SER A 18 12.18 10.64 43.68
C SER A 18 13.09 9.50 44.14
N GLU A 19 14.41 9.67 44.06
CA GLU A 19 15.33 9.09 45.05
C GLU A 19 16.59 9.95 45.13
N SER A 20 17.32 9.86 46.24
CA SER A 20 18.35 10.82 46.64
C SER A 20 19.58 10.12 47.18
N LEU A 21 20.78 10.63 46.83
CA LEU A 21 21.90 10.95 47.73
C LEU A 21 23.21 11.11 46.95
N LEU A 22 23.75 12.34 46.88
CA LEU A 22 25.13 12.68 47.31
C LEU A 22 25.47 14.16 47.04
N ALA A 23 25.08 14.98 48.02
CA ALA A 23 25.85 16.04 48.70
C ALA A 23 27.08 16.72 48.03
N GLN A 24 27.25 18.00 48.42
CA GLN A 24 28.54 18.74 48.61
C GLN A 24 29.24 19.31 47.35
N LEU A 25 29.74 20.57 47.30
CA LEU A 25 29.74 21.73 48.24
C LEU A 25 29.64 23.09 47.49
N ASP A 26 29.06 24.07 48.19
CA ASP A 26 29.42 25.49 48.37
C ASP A 26 29.69 26.49 47.20
N ASP A 27 29.09 27.68 47.39
CA ASP A 27 29.68 29.03 47.31
C ASP A 27 30.20 29.66 45.99
N MET A 28 30.21 31.00 45.84
CA MET A 28 29.28 32.06 46.32
C MET A 28 29.61 33.36 45.53
N GLU A 29 28.84 34.43 45.75
CA GLU A 29 29.19 35.83 45.42
C GLU A 29 29.32 36.25 43.92
N GLN A 30 29.27 37.54 43.58
CA GLN A 30 28.26 38.57 43.91
C GLN A 30 28.47 39.81 43.00
N GLN A 31 27.37 40.50 42.63
CA GLN A 31 27.36 41.88 42.08
C GLN A 31 28.04 42.03 40.67
N MET A 32 27.63 42.94 39.76
CA MET A 32 27.43 44.38 39.92
C MET A 32 26.34 44.97 39.00
N HIS A 33 25.45 45.76 39.61
CA HIS A 33 24.61 46.82 39.01
C HIS A 33 25.38 48.19 39.09
N PRO A 34 24.80 49.39 38.86
CA PRO A 34 23.46 49.82 38.37
C PRO A 34 23.60 50.60 37.01
N GLN A 35 22.74 51.48 36.47
CA GLN A 35 21.54 52.27 36.86
C GLN A 35 20.58 52.35 35.64
N GLY A 36 19.32 52.84 35.73
CA GLY A 36 18.52 53.29 36.88
C GLY A 36 17.71 54.58 36.59
N LYS A 37 16.74 54.89 37.49
CA LYS A 37 15.92 56.14 37.60
C LYS A 37 14.74 56.30 36.59
N GLU A 38 13.55 56.85 36.95
CA GLU A 38 13.00 57.32 38.25
C GLU A 38 11.46 57.55 38.27
N VAL A 39 10.90 57.96 39.44
CA VAL A 39 9.54 58.50 39.75
C VAL A 39 8.39 57.46 39.84
N ASP A 40 7.93 57.00 41.02
CA ASP A 40 6.98 57.57 42.03
C ASP A 40 5.46 57.45 41.63
N VAL A 41 4.41 57.44 42.48
CA VAL A 41 4.16 58.09 43.80
C VAL A 41 3.17 57.30 44.73
N SER A 42 3.62 57.00 45.97
CA SER A 42 2.94 56.90 47.30
C SER A 42 1.58 56.20 47.64
N ALA A 43 1.50 55.76 48.92
CA ALA A 43 0.40 55.91 49.90
C ALA A 43 -0.48 54.71 50.40
N ALA A 44 -0.07 54.15 51.55
CA ALA A 44 -0.85 53.91 52.81
C ALA A 44 -2.06 52.94 52.91
N GLY A 45 -2.12 52.19 54.05
CA GLY A 45 -3.37 51.57 54.56
C GLY A 45 -3.25 50.30 55.44
N GLU A 46 -3.04 50.44 56.76
CA GLU A 46 -3.38 49.40 57.77
C GLU A 46 -4.90 49.50 58.13
N PRO A 47 -5.61 48.41 58.53
CA PRO A 47 -5.41 47.63 59.78
C PRO A 47 -5.30 46.10 59.54
N VAL A 48 -4.79 45.22 60.42
CA VAL A 48 -4.85 45.05 61.89
C VAL A 48 -6.13 44.34 62.40
N LEU A 49 -5.96 43.40 63.35
CA LEU A 49 -6.91 42.40 63.91
C LEU A 49 -7.09 41.12 63.05
N GLY A 50 -7.01 39.89 63.58
CA GLY A 50 -6.72 39.51 64.97
C GLY A 50 -6.18 38.09 65.20
N ARG A 51 -5.22 37.99 66.13
CA ARG A 51 -4.82 36.82 66.94
C ARG A 51 -5.94 36.46 67.97
N PRO A 52 -5.85 35.44 68.87
CA PRO A 52 -4.70 34.58 69.26
C PRO A 52 -5.06 33.07 69.46
N ALA A 53 -4.19 32.38 70.23
CA ALA A 53 -4.47 31.27 71.17
C ALA A 53 -4.83 29.89 70.57
N SER A 54 -4.16 28.77 70.91
CA SER A 54 -3.76 28.18 72.22
C SER A 54 -4.95 27.46 72.92
N GLU A 55 -4.77 26.43 73.76
CA GLU A 55 -3.58 26.08 74.57
C GLU A 55 -3.56 24.61 75.07
N ALA A 56 -2.34 24.10 75.32
CA ALA A 56 -1.93 23.09 76.34
C ALA A 56 -2.65 21.73 76.56
N GLY A 57 -1.94 20.84 77.28
CA GLY A 57 -2.38 19.49 77.71
C GLY A 57 -1.71 18.36 76.92
N GLN A 58 -0.40 18.09 77.04
CA GLN A 58 0.42 17.90 78.25
C GLN A 58 -0.05 16.73 79.14
N ARG A 59 0.90 15.89 79.59
CA ARG A 59 0.76 14.68 80.46
C ARG A 59 0.38 13.39 79.69
N LYS A 60 0.92 12.20 80.01
CA LYS A 60 1.95 11.80 81.00
C LYS A 60 2.38 10.34 80.77
N GLN A 61 3.67 10.01 81.03
CA GLN A 61 4.15 8.71 81.56
C GLN A 61 3.92 7.45 80.68
N SER A 62 4.57 6.30 80.87
CA SER A 62 5.88 5.98 81.50
C SER A 62 6.31 4.53 81.17
N GLY A 63 7.61 4.30 81.03
CA GLY A 63 8.26 2.98 81.04
C GLY A 63 8.11 2.14 79.75
N SER A 64 8.84 1.03 79.53
CA SER A 64 10.13 0.48 80.00
C SER A 64 10.06 -1.05 79.89
N SER A 65 11.09 -1.71 79.33
CA SER A 65 11.41 -3.18 79.40
C SER A 65 10.29 -4.19 79.06
N ALA A 66 10.36 -5.06 78.05
CA ALA A 66 11.42 -6.01 77.62
C ALA A 66 11.57 -7.27 78.51
N SER A 67 12.18 -8.33 77.94
CA SER A 67 12.50 -9.64 78.56
C SER A 67 11.30 -10.65 78.66
N GLU A 68 11.45 -11.99 78.49
CA GLU A 68 12.60 -12.83 78.06
C GLU A 68 12.19 -14.29 77.65
N ASP A 69 13.21 -15.09 77.28
CA ASP A 69 13.38 -16.56 77.46
C ASP A 69 12.72 -17.66 76.58
N ALA A 70 13.57 -18.19 75.69
CA ALA A 70 14.28 -19.50 75.80
C ALA A 70 13.62 -20.88 75.44
N ALA A 71 14.20 -21.48 74.39
CA ALA A 71 14.72 -22.86 74.26
C ALA A 71 13.84 -24.12 74.48
N GLY A 72 13.88 -25.06 73.50
CA GLY A 72 13.33 -26.42 73.60
C GLY A 72 13.98 -27.43 72.65
N HIS A 73 14.40 -28.60 73.16
CA HIS A 73 15.26 -29.59 72.51
C HIS A 73 14.53 -30.75 71.76
N LYS A 74 15.17 -31.27 70.69
CA LYS A 74 15.19 -32.70 70.22
C LYS A 74 13.85 -33.33 69.75
N ALA A 75 13.78 -34.48 69.03
CA ALA A 75 14.60 -35.16 68.00
C ALA A 75 13.89 -36.51 67.63
N VAL A 76 14.52 -37.37 66.79
CA VAL A 76 14.35 -38.86 66.69
C VAL A 76 13.40 -39.45 65.61
N ARG A 77 14.04 -39.90 64.50
CA ARG A 77 13.84 -41.16 63.70
C ARG A 77 12.54 -41.39 62.87
N ALA A 78 12.55 -42.23 61.82
CA ALA A 78 13.65 -42.77 60.97
C ALA A 78 13.11 -43.48 59.70
N ASP A 79 14.03 -43.74 58.76
CA ASP A 79 14.06 -44.76 57.69
C ASP A 79 12.92 -44.83 56.64
N GLY A 80 13.22 -44.98 55.34
CA GLY A 80 14.53 -44.90 54.69
C GLY A 80 14.57 -45.38 53.22
N PHE A 81 15.69 -45.09 52.55
CA PHE A 81 16.35 -45.88 51.48
C PHE A 81 15.60 -46.11 50.11
N GLN A 82 16.26 -46.09 48.92
CA GLN A 82 17.70 -46.00 48.60
C GLN A 82 17.99 -45.46 47.16
N ARG A 83 18.65 -44.29 47.05
CA ARG A 83 19.79 -43.90 46.15
C ARG A 83 19.70 -44.19 44.62
N HIS A 84 20.66 -43.85 43.73
CA HIS A 84 22.00 -43.18 43.75
C HIS A 84 21.96 -42.03 42.69
N GLU A 85 22.52 -40.83 42.93
CA GLU A 85 23.94 -40.39 42.77
C GLU A 85 24.49 -40.48 41.32
N ASN A 86 25.31 -39.57 40.77
CA ASN A 86 25.73 -38.21 41.19
C ASN A 86 26.37 -37.42 40.02
N ASP A 87 26.49 -36.10 40.21
CA ASP A 87 27.51 -35.13 39.73
C ASP A 87 28.19 -35.22 38.33
N LEU A 88 28.04 -34.10 37.59
CA LEU A 88 29.10 -33.22 37.05
C LEU A 88 30.46 -33.80 36.63
N LEU A 89 30.88 -33.44 35.41
CA LEU A 89 32.20 -32.82 35.16
C LEU A 89 32.24 -32.06 33.81
N GLU A 90 32.97 -30.94 33.76
CA GLU A 90 33.32 -30.24 32.52
C GLU A 90 34.63 -30.80 31.92
N LYS A 91 34.86 -30.64 30.59
CA LYS A 91 35.78 -29.64 29.98
C LYS A 91 36.33 -30.04 28.58
N ASN A 92 36.77 -29.01 27.84
CA ASN A 92 37.75 -28.99 26.72
C ASN A 92 37.43 -29.75 25.41
N GLU A 93 37.87 -29.35 24.21
CA GLU A 93 38.25 -28.10 23.52
C GLU A 93 38.70 -28.52 22.09
N VAL A 94 38.42 -27.68 21.08
CA VAL A 94 39.29 -27.38 19.91
C VAL A 94 39.47 -28.39 18.73
N THR A 95 39.31 -27.86 17.50
CA THR A 95 39.63 -28.42 16.14
C THR A 95 38.91 -29.70 15.67
N GLY A 96 38.68 -29.94 14.37
CA GLY A 96 38.83 -29.07 13.18
C GLY A 96 38.81 -29.84 11.84
N ASP A 97 38.15 -29.27 10.82
CA ASP A 97 38.32 -29.49 9.36
C ASP A 97 37.97 -30.84 8.64
N PHE A 98 37.43 -30.68 7.42
CA PHE A 98 37.29 -31.56 6.22
C PHE A 98 36.69 -33.00 6.22
N VAL A 99 35.51 -33.07 5.56
CA VAL A 99 34.94 -34.06 4.60
C VAL A 99 35.71 -35.36 4.25
N LEU A 100 35.07 -36.54 4.39
CA LEU A 100 34.74 -37.52 3.29
C LEU A 100 34.12 -38.86 3.76
N ASP A 101 33.10 -39.30 3.00
CA ASP A 101 32.62 -40.63 2.58
C ASP A 101 32.52 -41.92 3.46
N ASP A 102 31.48 -42.68 3.07
CA ASP A 102 31.38 -44.14 2.86
C ASP A 102 30.62 -45.09 3.84
N PHE A 103 29.97 -46.09 3.21
CA PHE A 103 29.15 -47.16 3.83
C PHE A 103 30.01 -48.36 4.30
N PRO A 104 29.44 -49.32 5.06
CA PRO A 104 29.06 -50.58 4.38
C PRO A 104 27.84 -51.37 4.96
N SER A 105 27.19 -52.14 4.08
CA SER A 105 26.59 -53.51 4.21
C SER A 105 26.24 -54.14 5.58
N SER A 106 25.28 -55.06 5.73
CA SER A 106 24.23 -55.63 4.85
C SER A 106 23.41 -56.70 5.62
N GLN A 107 22.23 -57.09 5.12
CA GLN A 107 21.73 -58.48 5.15
C GLN A 107 20.61 -58.68 4.11
N PHE A 108 20.46 -59.90 3.59
CA PHE A 108 19.59 -60.24 2.45
C PHE A 108 19.29 -61.76 2.47
N LEU A 109 18.20 -62.20 1.81
CA LEU A 109 17.78 -63.61 1.61
C LEU A 109 17.16 -64.27 2.88
N TYR A 110 16.18 -65.19 2.81
CA TYR A 110 15.42 -65.70 1.64
C TYR A 110 14.03 -66.26 2.01
N LEU A 111 13.23 -66.52 0.95
CA LEU A 111 12.06 -67.43 0.81
C LEU A 111 11.31 -67.96 2.05
N GLU A 112 9.98 -67.78 2.03
CA GLU A 112 9.08 -68.93 1.82
C GLU A 112 7.84 -68.48 1.00
N GLU A 113 7.13 -69.42 0.35
CA GLU A 113 6.10 -69.12 -0.66
C GLU A 113 4.67 -69.00 -0.07
N MET A 114 3.74 -68.52 -0.90
CA MET A 114 2.30 -68.65 -0.62
C MET A 114 1.85 -70.09 -0.84
N ASP A 115 0.99 -70.62 0.03
CA ASP A 115 -0.34 -71.04 -0.43
C ASP A 115 -1.36 -71.16 0.73
N GLU A 116 -2.65 -71.13 0.36
CA GLU A 116 -3.84 -71.38 1.21
C GLU A 116 -4.05 -70.45 2.45
N LEU A 117 -5.26 -70.11 2.90
CA LEU A 117 -6.61 -70.56 2.58
C LEU A 117 -7.53 -69.39 2.17
N SER A 118 -8.52 -69.68 1.31
CA SER A 118 -9.65 -68.78 1.04
C SER A 118 -10.98 -69.42 1.42
N SER A 119 -11.83 -68.70 2.16
CA SER A 119 -13.29 -68.87 2.42
C SER A 119 -13.64 -68.30 3.80
N ALA A 120 -14.85 -67.79 4.09
CA ALA A 120 -16.04 -67.48 3.28
C ALA A 120 -16.53 -66.04 3.66
N SER A 121 -17.58 -65.41 3.15
CA SER A 121 -18.72 -65.76 2.25
C SER A 121 -19.13 -64.47 1.49
N ARG A 122 -19.43 -64.48 0.18
CA ARG A 122 -20.77 -64.66 -0.46
C ARG A 122 -21.87 -63.74 0.12
N GLU A 123 -22.75 -63.12 -0.66
CA GLU A 123 -23.32 -63.41 -2.01
C GLU A 123 -23.45 -62.12 -2.88
N SER A 124 -24.08 -62.09 -4.07
CA SER A 124 -23.87 -62.76 -5.39
C SER A 124 -24.81 -62.05 -6.41
N ALA A 125 -24.73 -62.09 -7.76
CA ALA A 125 -23.80 -62.60 -8.79
C ALA A 125 -23.82 -61.56 -9.97
N GLY A 126 -23.11 -61.62 -11.10
CA GLY A 126 -22.96 -62.66 -12.14
C GLY A 126 -23.20 -62.01 -13.54
N ALA A 127 -22.64 -62.44 -14.68
CA ALA A 127 -21.66 -63.50 -14.93
C ALA A 127 -21.02 -63.41 -16.35
N LYS A 128 -19.77 -63.93 -16.49
CA LYS A 128 -19.09 -64.37 -17.76
C LYS A 128 -18.62 -63.26 -18.73
N ARG A 129 -17.52 -63.39 -19.51
CA ARG A 129 -16.55 -64.51 -19.71
C ARG A 129 -15.20 -64.00 -20.27
N ASN A 130 -14.08 -64.51 -19.73
CA ASN A 130 -12.82 -65.04 -20.36
C ASN A 130 -12.13 -64.28 -21.55
N ASN A 131 -10.79 -64.29 -21.73
CA ASN A 131 -9.73 -65.14 -21.13
C ASN A 131 -8.30 -64.50 -21.20
N SER A 132 -7.39 -64.92 -20.29
CA SER A 132 -5.90 -65.08 -20.36
C SER A 132 -5.02 -64.18 -21.26
N CYS A 133 -3.92 -63.53 -20.80
CA CYS A 133 -2.62 -64.10 -20.33
C CYS A 133 -1.82 -64.87 -21.42
N SER A 134 -0.49 -64.88 -21.49
CA SER A 134 0.64 -64.43 -20.61
C SER A 134 1.95 -64.43 -21.46
N ASP A 135 2.89 -63.45 -21.41
CA ASP A 135 3.92 -63.09 -20.39
C ASP A 135 5.34 -63.63 -20.71
N LYS A 136 6.42 -62.95 -20.24
CA LYS A 136 7.86 -63.35 -20.21
C LYS A 136 8.66 -63.40 -21.56
N ILE A 137 9.99 -63.24 -21.65
CA ILE A 137 11.09 -62.70 -20.77
C ILE A 137 12.30 -62.24 -21.65
N SER A 138 13.25 -61.52 -21.04
CA SER A 138 14.50 -60.84 -21.52
C SER A 138 15.36 -61.35 -22.71
N ASP A 139 15.98 -60.37 -23.40
CA ASP A 139 17.42 -60.20 -23.81
C ASP A 139 18.43 -61.35 -23.56
N PRO A 140 19.52 -61.51 -24.37
CA PRO A 140 20.40 -60.39 -24.81
C PRO A 140 21.04 -60.45 -26.24
N VAL A 141 21.92 -59.48 -26.50
CA VAL A 141 22.63 -59.14 -27.76
C VAL A 141 23.71 -60.14 -28.19
N LEU A 142 23.79 -60.49 -29.50
CA LEU A 142 25.05 -60.55 -30.29
C LEU A 142 24.87 -60.76 -31.82
N CYS A 143 25.77 -60.10 -32.58
CA CYS A 143 26.27 -60.34 -33.95
C CYS A 143 25.37 -60.79 -35.15
N HIS A 144 25.40 -59.95 -36.19
CA HIS A 144 25.69 -60.24 -37.61
C HIS A 144 25.30 -61.59 -38.26
N ALA A 145 24.28 -61.50 -39.12
CA ALA A 145 24.33 -61.80 -40.58
C ALA A 145 24.86 -63.15 -41.12
N ALA A 146 23.99 -63.81 -41.91
CA ALA A 146 24.33 -64.30 -43.26
C ALA A 146 23.06 -64.47 -44.13
N ASP A 147 23.27 -64.59 -45.44
CA ASP A 147 22.40 -65.22 -46.47
C ASP A 147 21.03 -64.60 -46.88
N GLN A 148 20.63 -64.59 -48.18
CA GLN A 148 21.40 -64.66 -49.46
C GLN A 148 20.48 -64.38 -50.69
N ARG A 149 21.08 -64.26 -51.92
CA ARG A 149 20.48 -64.31 -53.29
C ARG A 149 19.70 -63.07 -53.82
N GLU A 150 19.71 -62.71 -55.12
CA GLU A 150 20.64 -62.94 -56.27
C GLU A 150 20.31 -62.00 -57.47
N GLY A 151 21.26 -61.80 -58.41
CA GLY A 151 21.06 -61.17 -59.75
C GLY A 151 21.26 -59.63 -59.82
N SER A 152 22.29 -59.05 -60.46
CA SER A 152 22.63 -58.97 -61.92
C SER A 152 21.73 -57.99 -62.72
N THR A 153 22.16 -57.01 -63.53
CA THR A 153 23.49 -56.48 -63.99
C THR A 153 23.22 -55.18 -64.78
N VAL A 154 24.10 -54.18 -65.03
CA VAL A 154 25.52 -53.92 -64.70
C VAL A 154 25.79 -52.39 -64.55
N LEU A 155 26.91 -51.83 -65.05
CA LEU A 155 27.44 -50.45 -64.85
C LEU A 155 27.68 -49.70 -66.20
N PRO A 156 28.02 -48.39 -66.21
CA PRO A 156 29.40 -47.88 -65.97
C PRO A 156 29.49 -47.00 -64.69
N VAL A 157 30.52 -47.03 -63.83
CA VAL A 157 31.99 -46.76 -63.99
C VAL A 157 32.31 -45.27 -64.21
N CYS A 158 33.26 -44.60 -63.53
CA CYS A 158 33.91 -44.75 -62.20
C CYS A 158 34.86 -43.54 -61.98
N SER A 159 34.94 -42.95 -60.78
CA SER A 159 36.10 -42.12 -60.38
C SER A 159 36.36 -42.16 -58.86
N LYS A 160 37.64 -42.11 -58.47
CA LYS A 160 38.16 -42.36 -57.12
C LYS A 160 38.45 -41.06 -56.36
N HIS A 161 38.46 -41.14 -55.02
CA HIS A 161 39.05 -40.16 -54.06
C HIS A 161 38.41 -38.74 -54.09
N ASP A 162 38.33 -38.00 -52.97
CA ASP A 162 39.45 -37.65 -52.09
C ASP A 162 39.01 -37.36 -50.63
N PRO A 163 39.77 -37.75 -49.59
CA PRO A 163 39.37 -37.59 -48.19
C PRO A 163 39.97 -36.31 -47.56
N ASN A 164 39.59 -35.11 -48.03
CA ASN A 164 39.78 -33.88 -47.25
C ASN A 164 38.96 -32.67 -47.77
N LYS A 165 37.77 -32.46 -47.19
CA LYS A 165 37.15 -31.13 -47.08
C LYS A 165 36.41 -31.05 -45.75
N ARG A 166 36.73 -30.03 -44.94
CA ARG A 166 35.83 -29.59 -43.87
C ARG A 166 34.64 -28.91 -44.56
N GLU A 167 33.48 -29.57 -44.54
CA GLU A 167 32.23 -28.88 -44.90
C GLU A 167 31.99 -27.73 -43.92
N SER A 168 31.39 -26.63 -44.40
CA SER A 168 31.05 -25.53 -43.50
C SER A 168 29.92 -25.96 -42.58
N LEU A 169 29.88 -25.40 -41.36
CA LEU A 169 28.74 -25.57 -40.44
C LEU A 169 27.43 -25.08 -41.11
N LYS A 170 27.55 -24.15 -42.07
CA LYS A 170 26.47 -23.70 -42.98
C LYS A 170 25.97 -24.80 -43.93
N ASP A 171 26.85 -25.63 -44.46
CA ASP A 171 26.49 -26.71 -45.39
C ASP A 171 25.87 -27.89 -44.62
N HIS A 172 26.40 -28.19 -43.43
CA HIS A 172 25.84 -29.20 -42.53
C HIS A 172 24.41 -28.84 -42.08
N LEU A 173 24.15 -27.56 -41.78
CA LEU A 173 22.79 -27.02 -41.53
C LEU A 173 21.89 -27.12 -42.76
N LYS A 174 22.40 -26.76 -43.95
CA LYS A 174 21.64 -26.84 -45.21
C LYS A 174 21.24 -28.28 -45.57
N ASN A 175 22.14 -29.23 -45.34
CA ASN A 175 21.88 -30.66 -45.52
C ASN A 175 20.86 -31.18 -44.49
N ALA A 176 20.94 -30.77 -43.22
CA ALA A 176 19.94 -31.13 -42.20
C ALA A 176 18.55 -30.55 -42.54
N MET A 177 18.47 -29.27 -42.94
CA MET A 177 17.21 -28.63 -43.32
C MET A 177 16.59 -29.25 -44.57
N THR A 178 17.39 -29.63 -45.57
CA THR A 178 16.88 -30.31 -46.78
C THR A 178 16.53 -31.78 -46.55
N GLY A 179 17.11 -32.44 -45.53
CA GLY A 179 16.64 -33.73 -45.01
C GLY A 179 15.25 -33.61 -44.40
N ASN A 180 15.06 -32.67 -43.46
CA ASN A 180 13.77 -32.42 -42.82
C ASN A 180 12.68 -31.98 -43.82
N ALA A 181 13.02 -31.16 -44.83
CA ALA A 181 12.10 -30.76 -45.89
C ALA A 181 11.72 -31.88 -46.88
N LYS A 182 12.41 -33.04 -46.83
CA LYS A 182 12.10 -34.24 -47.63
C LYS A 182 11.45 -35.37 -46.82
N ALA A 183 11.25 -35.18 -45.51
CA ALA A 183 10.44 -36.10 -44.72
C ALA A 183 9.00 -36.07 -45.24
N GLN A 184 8.56 -37.17 -45.85
CA GLN A 184 7.19 -37.26 -46.35
C GLN A 184 6.21 -37.14 -45.18
N ALA A 185 5.29 -36.18 -45.27
CA ALA A 185 4.22 -36.04 -44.28
C ALA A 185 3.44 -37.36 -44.21
N PRO A 186 3.17 -37.90 -43.01
CA PRO A 186 2.43 -39.15 -42.88
C PRO A 186 1.04 -38.97 -43.50
N LEU A 187 0.61 -39.96 -44.30
CA LEU A 187 -0.70 -40.00 -44.92
C LEU A 187 -1.79 -39.86 -43.85
N ILE A 188 -2.30 -38.64 -43.69
CA ILE A 188 -3.31 -38.32 -42.68
C ILE A 188 -4.55 -39.17 -42.99
N SER A 189 -4.96 -39.99 -42.03
CA SER A 189 -6.11 -40.86 -42.23
C SER A 189 -7.35 -40.02 -42.56
N LYS A 190 -8.18 -40.48 -43.50
CA LYS A 190 -9.43 -39.79 -43.87
C LYS A 190 -10.31 -39.53 -42.65
N THR A 191 -10.23 -40.40 -41.64
CA THR A 191 -10.90 -40.25 -40.33
C THR A 191 -10.39 -39.05 -39.52
N LYS A 192 -9.10 -38.71 -39.58
CA LYS A 192 -8.58 -37.48 -38.96
C LYS A 192 -8.96 -36.25 -39.77
N GLN A 193 -8.82 -36.28 -41.11
CA GLN A 193 -9.30 -35.16 -41.95
C GLN A 193 -10.80 -34.89 -41.77
N LEU A 194 -11.64 -35.93 -41.64
CA LEU A 194 -13.06 -35.78 -41.32
C LEU A 194 -13.29 -35.21 -39.92
N LYS A 195 -12.51 -35.61 -38.90
CA LYS A 195 -12.62 -35.02 -37.56
C LYS A 195 -12.16 -33.56 -37.52
N ASP A 196 -11.05 -33.24 -38.16
CA ASP A 196 -10.53 -31.87 -38.24
C ASP A 196 -11.46 -30.99 -39.08
N ALA A 197 -12.10 -31.54 -40.12
CA ALA A 197 -13.14 -30.87 -40.90
C ALA A 197 -14.42 -30.62 -40.07
N ILE A 198 -14.98 -31.65 -39.42
CA ILE A 198 -16.15 -31.51 -38.53
C ILE A 198 -15.84 -30.51 -37.41
N LEU A 199 -14.65 -30.57 -36.79
CA LEU A 199 -14.23 -29.61 -35.77
C LEU A 199 -14.13 -28.19 -36.36
N SER A 200 -13.61 -28.02 -37.59
CA SER A 200 -13.57 -26.72 -38.26
C SER A 200 -14.95 -26.20 -38.66
N GLU A 201 -15.90 -27.10 -38.93
CA GLU A 201 -17.29 -26.79 -39.29
C GLU A 201 -18.11 -26.46 -38.04
N GLU A 202 -17.95 -27.19 -36.94
CA GLU A 202 -18.45 -26.84 -35.60
C GLU A 202 -17.86 -25.51 -35.12
N ILE A 203 -16.56 -25.27 -35.31
CA ILE A 203 -15.94 -23.97 -35.02
C ILE A 203 -16.50 -22.89 -35.96
N CYS A 204 -16.74 -23.16 -37.24
CA CYS A 204 -17.35 -22.19 -38.16
C CYS A 204 -18.81 -21.90 -37.81
N VAL A 205 -19.58 -22.88 -37.35
CA VAL A 205 -20.96 -22.73 -36.87
C VAL A 205 -20.99 -21.99 -35.53
N ALA A 206 -20.07 -22.28 -34.61
CA ALA A 206 -19.91 -21.52 -33.37
C ALA A 206 -19.48 -20.06 -33.65
N ARG A 207 -18.54 -19.86 -34.57
CA ARG A 207 -18.11 -18.51 -34.98
C ARG A 207 -19.25 -17.75 -35.66
N LYS A 208 -20.02 -18.39 -36.54
CA LYS A 208 -21.24 -17.82 -37.11
C LYS A 208 -22.33 -17.55 -36.08
N ALA A 209 -22.49 -18.38 -35.05
CA ALA A 209 -23.42 -18.12 -33.95
C ALA A 209 -22.98 -16.92 -33.08
N ILE A 210 -21.68 -16.64 -33.00
CA ILE A 210 -21.10 -15.44 -32.36
C ILE A 210 -21.17 -14.22 -33.30
N GLU A 211 -21.04 -14.41 -34.62
CA GLU A 211 -21.05 -13.36 -35.64
C GLU A 211 -22.47 -13.05 -36.18
N SER A 212 -23.49 -13.85 -35.83
CA SER A 212 -24.89 -13.67 -36.23
C SER A 212 -25.85 -13.32 -35.07
N SER A 213 -25.33 -12.93 -33.91
CA SER A 213 -26.13 -12.29 -32.86
C SER A 213 -26.35 -10.82 -33.22
N SER A 214 -27.44 -10.53 -33.95
CA SER A 214 -27.89 -9.17 -34.22
C SER A 214 -28.30 -8.44 -32.93
N ASP A 215 -27.52 -7.46 -32.51
CA ASP A 215 -27.84 -6.43 -31.50
C ASP A 215 -28.62 -6.89 -30.24
N ASP A 216 -28.27 -8.05 -29.67
CA ASP A 216 -28.81 -8.48 -28.36
C ASP A 216 -28.06 -7.73 -27.23
N ILE A 217 -28.54 -6.51 -26.95
CA ILE A 217 -28.07 -5.68 -25.83
C ILE A 217 -28.46 -6.39 -24.53
N GLY A 218 -27.52 -7.16 -23.99
CA GLY A 218 -27.77 -8.16 -22.95
C GLY A 218 -28.63 -7.67 -21.77
N PRO A 219 -29.61 -8.47 -21.29
CA PRO A 219 -30.71 -8.02 -20.44
C PRO A 219 -30.33 -7.65 -18.99
N PHE A 220 -29.04 -7.53 -18.68
CA PHE A 220 -28.53 -6.93 -17.44
C PHE A 220 -27.75 -5.64 -17.78
N TYR A 221 -28.46 -4.55 -18.06
CA TYR A 221 -27.88 -3.23 -18.38
C TYR A 221 -26.87 -3.25 -19.57
N GLY A 222 -27.13 -4.08 -20.58
CA GLY A 222 -26.24 -4.27 -21.72
C GLY A 222 -25.08 -5.24 -21.49
N LEU A 223 -25.08 -6.01 -20.39
CA LEU A 223 -24.09 -7.03 -20.09
C LEU A 223 -24.62 -8.46 -20.30
N PRO A 224 -23.73 -9.44 -20.62
CA PRO A 224 -24.09 -10.85 -20.67
C PRO A 224 -24.63 -11.37 -19.32
N HIS A 225 -25.60 -12.29 -19.38
CA HIS A 225 -26.21 -12.93 -18.20
C HIS A 225 -25.18 -13.46 -17.18
N LYS A 226 -24.06 -14.05 -17.66
CA LYS A 226 -22.97 -14.56 -16.82
C LYS A 226 -22.47 -13.51 -15.80
N VAL A 227 -22.48 -12.22 -16.13
CA VAL A 227 -22.05 -11.16 -15.20
C VAL A 227 -22.99 -11.06 -14.00
N LYS A 228 -24.31 -11.15 -14.22
CA LYS A 228 -25.31 -11.15 -13.14
C LYS A 228 -25.12 -12.36 -12.21
N ASP A 229 -24.87 -13.53 -12.79
CA ASP A 229 -24.65 -14.77 -12.04
C ASP A 229 -23.35 -14.71 -11.21
N LEU A 230 -22.26 -14.16 -11.77
CA LEU A 230 -21.01 -13.94 -11.05
C LEU A 230 -21.14 -12.87 -9.94
N LEU A 231 -21.92 -11.80 -10.14
CA LEU A 231 -22.22 -10.82 -9.09
C LEU A 231 -22.97 -11.47 -7.92
N LYS A 232 -23.94 -12.35 -8.20
CA LYS A 232 -24.61 -13.14 -7.17
C LYS A 232 -23.65 -14.14 -6.51
N GLN A 233 -22.85 -14.88 -7.28
CA GLN A 233 -21.95 -15.92 -6.78
C GLN A 233 -20.77 -15.40 -5.96
N PHE A 234 -20.12 -14.31 -6.38
CA PHE A 234 -18.91 -13.77 -5.74
C PHE A 234 -19.19 -12.65 -4.74
N ARG A 235 -20.30 -11.93 -4.86
CA ARG A 235 -20.63 -10.77 -4.02
C ARG A 235 -21.97 -10.87 -3.28
N GLY A 236 -22.82 -11.85 -3.58
CA GLY A 236 -24.13 -12.01 -2.95
C GLY A 236 -25.18 -10.98 -3.40
N ILE A 237 -24.95 -10.30 -4.52
CA ILE A 237 -25.82 -9.22 -5.01
C ILE A 237 -26.92 -9.83 -5.88
N GLU A 238 -28.18 -9.75 -5.43
CA GLU A 238 -29.33 -10.28 -6.18
C GLU A 238 -30.11 -9.18 -6.93
N ALA A 239 -30.13 -7.97 -6.37
CA ALA A 239 -30.79 -6.78 -6.91
C ALA A 239 -29.90 -5.54 -6.70
N LEU A 240 -30.18 -4.47 -7.45
CA LEU A 240 -29.59 -3.14 -7.28
C LEU A 240 -30.55 -2.23 -6.50
N TYR A 241 -30.03 -1.17 -5.89
CA TYR A 241 -30.87 -0.11 -5.34
C TYR A 241 -31.55 0.69 -6.46
N GLU A 242 -32.71 1.30 -6.18
CA GLU A 242 -33.47 2.12 -7.15
C GLU A 242 -32.57 3.20 -7.80
N TRP A 243 -31.83 3.97 -7.00
CA TRP A 243 -30.91 4.99 -7.51
C TRP A 243 -29.83 4.42 -8.46
N GLN A 244 -29.41 3.16 -8.28
CA GLN A 244 -28.43 2.51 -9.16
C GLN A 244 -29.07 2.13 -10.50
N HIS A 245 -30.33 1.69 -10.48
CA HIS A 245 -31.12 1.47 -11.70
C HIS A 245 -31.34 2.79 -12.44
N ASP A 246 -31.81 3.83 -11.76
CA ASP A 246 -32.02 5.17 -12.32
C ASP A 246 -30.74 5.68 -12.99
N CYS A 247 -29.61 5.64 -12.26
CA CYS A 247 -28.31 6.10 -12.75
C CYS A 247 -27.85 5.30 -13.98
N LEU A 248 -27.97 3.97 -13.99
CA LEU A 248 -27.60 3.12 -15.13
C LEU A 248 -28.54 3.25 -16.34
N THR A 249 -29.78 3.72 -16.15
CA THR A 249 -30.75 3.92 -17.24
C THR A 249 -30.70 5.32 -17.87
N LEU A 250 -29.95 6.27 -17.29
CA LEU A 250 -29.80 7.64 -17.81
C LEU A 250 -29.47 7.68 -19.31
N GLU A 251 -30.21 8.48 -20.06
CA GLU A 251 -29.97 8.79 -21.48
C GLU A 251 -28.52 9.25 -21.73
N SER A 252 -27.94 9.99 -20.77
CA SER A 252 -26.53 10.41 -20.76
C SER A 252 -25.54 9.23 -20.90
N LEU A 253 -25.77 8.12 -20.20
CA LEU A 253 -24.90 6.94 -20.28
C LEU A 253 -25.15 6.16 -21.58
N GLN A 254 -26.40 6.09 -22.05
CA GLN A 254 -26.73 5.50 -23.35
C GLN A 254 -26.01 6.24 -24.49
N GLN A 255 -25.89 7.58 -24.38
CA GLN A 255 -25.17 8.46 -25.29
C GLN A 255 -23.65 8.54 -25.05
N ARG A 256 -23.10 7.77 -24.08
CA ARG A 256 -21.69 7.86 -23.60
C ARG A 256 -21.21 9.26 -23.21
N LYS A 257 -22.09 10.14 -22.75
CA LYS A 257 -21.66 11.41 -22.14
C LYS A 257 -20.86 11.13 -20.87
N ASN A 258 -19.98 12.07 -20.52
CA ASN A 258 -19.29 12.02 -19.23
C ASN A 258 -20.32 12.23 -18.10
N LEU A 259 -20.12 11.57 -16.96
CA LEU A 259 -21.07 11.62 -15.84
C LEU A 259 -20.32 11.83 -14.53
N ILE A 260 -20.78 12.80 -13.73
CA ILE A 260 -20.43 12.94 -12.33
C ILE A 260 -21.62 12.41 -11.51
N TYR A 261 -21.39 11.45 -10.61
CA TYR A 261 -22.44 11.04 -9.66
C TYR A 261 -21.99 11.15 -8.20
N SER A 262 -22.78 11.91 -7.43
CA SER A 262 -22.47 12.27 -6.04
C SER A 262 -23.52 11.72 -5.09
N LEU A 263 -23.08 10.82 -4.20
CA LEU A 263 -23.92 10.19 -3.17
C LEU A 263 -23.15 10.04 -1.85
N PRO A 264 -23.86 9.99 -0.70
CA PRO A 264 -23.26 9.70 0.60
C PRO A 264 -22.38 8.44 0.63
N THR A 265 -21.42 8.43 1.56
CA THR A 265 -20.66 7.23 1.92
C THR A 265 -21.63 6.11 2.34
N SER A 266 -21.29 4.85 2.01
CA SER A 266 -22.15 3.65 2.05
C SER A 266 -23.27 3.52 1.00
N GLY A 267 -23.55 4.53 0.16
CA GLY A 267 -24.63 4.49 -0.85
C GLY A 267 -24.51 3.39 -1.93
N GLY A 268 -23.34 2.78 -2.12
CA GLY A 268 -23.10 1.72 -3.11
C GLY A 268 -22.47 2.20 -4.43
N LYS A 269 -21.83 3.37 -4.44
CA LYS A 269 -21.28 4.06 -5.63
C LYS A 269 -20.48 3.17 -6.59
N THR A 270 -19.58 2.36 -6.06
CA THR A 270 -18.61 1.63 -6.88
C THR A 270 -19.23 0.50 -7.71
N LEU A 271 -20.43 0.02 -7.38
CA LEU A 271 -21.09 -1.06 -8.14
C LEU A 271 -21.57 -0.57 -9.52
N VAL A 272 -22.00 0.69 -9.61
CA VAL A 272 -22.35 1.34 -10.89
C VAL A 272 -21.11 1.46 -11.78
N ALA A 273 -19.99 1.93 -11.22
CA ALA A 273 -18.72 1.98 -11.91
C ALA A 273 -18.26 0.59 -12.37
N GLU A 274 -18.31 -0.44 -11.52
CA GLU A 274 -17.93 -1.82 -11.87
C GLU A 274 -18.79 -2.40 -13.01
N ILE A 275 -20.08 -2.04 -13.11
CA ILE A 275 -20.95 -2.39 -14.24
C ILE A 275 -20.48 -1.70 -15.54
N LEU A 276 -20.20 -0.40 -15.50
CA LEU A 276 -19.71 0.37 -16.66
C LEU A 276 -18.32 -0.09 -17.14
N ILE A 277 -17.42 -0.41 -16.20
CA ILE A 277 -16.10 -1.01 -16.46
C ILE A 277 -16.25 -2.32 -17.24
N LEU A 278 -17.15 -3.22 -16.80
CA LEU A 278 -17.41 -4.47 -17.50
C LEU A 278 -18.06 -4.27 -18.87
N GLN A 279 -18.90 -3.24 -19.04
CA GLN A 279 -19.56 -2.94 -20.31
C GLN A 279 -18.54 -2.48 -21.37
N GLU A 280 -17.58 -1.64 -20.99
CA GLU A 280 -16.50 -1.18 -21.86
C GLU A 280 -15.53 -2.33 -22.23
N LEU A 281 -15.09 -3.12 -21.25
CA LEU A 281 -14.17 -4.25 -21.46
C LEU A 281 -14.75 -5.36 -22.34
N LEU A 282 -16.02 -5.73 -22.13
CA LEU A 282 -16.64 -6.91 -22.76
C LEU A 282 -17.39 -6.58 -24.05
N CYS A 283 -18.13 -5.47 -24.08
CA CYS A 283 -19.05 -5.15 -25.19
C CYS A 283 -18.42 -4.19 -26.21
N ARG A 284 -17.50 -3.33 -25.78
CA ARG A 284 -16.82 -2.32 -26.65
C ARG A 284 -15.38 -2.69 -27.01
N GLN A 285 -14.82 -3.69 -26.33
CA GLN A 285 -13.45 -4.19 -26.49
C GLN A 285 -12.40 -3.07 -26.42
N LYS A 286 -12.45 -2.31 -25.32
CA LYS A 286 -11.52 -1.21 -25.01
C LYS A 286 -10.89 -1.40 -23.64
N ASP A 287 -9.70 -0.84 -23.46
CA ASP A 287 -9.03 -0.79 -22.16
C ASP A 287 -9.73 0.21 -21.22
N VAL A 288 -9.57 0.02 -19.92
CA VAL A 288 -10.23 0.84 -18.89
C VAL A 288 -9.25 1.20 -17.78
N LEU A 289 -9.28 2.46 -17.34
CA LEU A 289 -8.47 2.97 -16.23
C LEU A 289 -9.38 3.34 -15.04
N MET A 290 -9.16 2.69 -13.90
CA MET A 290 -9.79 3.02 -12.62
C MET A 290 -8.76 3.73 -11.73
N ILE A 291 -8.92 5.05 -11.57
CA ILE A 291 -8.11 5.88 -10.68
C ILE A 291 -8.71 5.87 -9.27
N LEU A 292 -7.87 5.55 -8.30
CA LEU A 292 -8.23 5.40 -6.89
C LEU A 292 -7.31 6.22 -5.98
N PRO A 293 -7.80 6.68 -4.82
CA PRO A 293 -7.06 7.61 -3.98
C PRO A 293 -5.92 6.99 -3.16
N TYR A 294 -5.92 5.68 -2.88
CA TYR A 294 -4.90 5.03 -2.03
C TYR A 294 -4.53 3.62 -2.48
N VAL A 295 -3.28 3.21 -2.20
CA VAL A 295 -2.74 1.87 -2.51
C VAL A 295 -3.60 0.73 -1.92
N ALA A 296 -4.12 0.92 -0.70
CA ALA A 296 -4.95 -0.09 -0.03
C ALA A 296 -6.24 -0.42 -0.80
N ILE A 297 -6.96 0.60 -1.30
CA ILE A 297 -8.18 0.40 -2.07
C ILE A 297 -7.90 -0.05 -3.51
N VAL A 298 -6.76 0.34 -4.11
CA VAL A 298 -6.28 -0.29 -5.37
C VAL A 298 -6.13 -1.80 -5.17
N GLN A 299 -5.45 -2.23 -4.10
CA GLN A 299 -5.26 -3.65 -3.81
C GLN A 299 -6.56 -4.37 -3.46
N GLU A 300 -7.50 -3.72 -2.76
CA GLU A 300 -8.86 -4.25 -2.53
C GLU A 300 -9.58 -4.51 -3.87
N LYS A 301 -9.46 -3.60 -4.85
CA LYS A 301 -10.11 -3.73 -6.16
C LYS A 301 -9.43 -4.71 -7.10
N VAL A 302 -8.10 -4.76 -7.15
CA VAL A 302 -7.36 -5.80 -7.89
C VAL A 302 -7.72 -7.19 -7.36
N TRP A 303 -7.73 -7.37 -6.03
CA TRP A 303 -8.15 -8.61 -5.37
C TRP A 303 -9.63 -8.93 -5.65
N GLY A 304 -10.52 -7.93 -5.58
CA GLY A 304 -11.96 -8.08 -5.82
C GLY A 304 -12.36 -8.39 -7.27
N LEU A 305 -11.56 -7.97 -8.25
CA LEU A 305 -11.88 -8.08 -9.68
C LEU A 305 -11.06 -9.17 -10.41
N SER A 306 -9.93 -9.64 -9.87
CA SER A 306 -9.15 -10.74 -10.46
C SER A 306 -9.97 -12.01 -10.71
N SER A 307 -10.92 -12.34 -9.81
CA SER A 307 -11.83 -13.47 -9.98
C SER A 307 -12.86 -13.27 -11.11
N PHE A 308 -13.25 -12.03 -11.41
CA PHE A 308 -14.11 -11.69 -12.55
C PHE A 308 -13.32 -11.74 -13.87
N GLY A 309 -12.10 -11.20 -13.90
CA GLY A 309 -11.25 -11.19 -15.10
C GLY A 309 -10.95 -12.59 -15.65
N ILE A 310 -10.71 -13.57 -14.78
CA ILE A 310 -10.53 -14.98 -15.19
C ILE A 310 -11.80 -15.58 -15.79
N GLU A 311 -12.97 -15.31 -15.20
CA GLU A 311 -14.25 -15.86 -15.67
C GLU A 311 -14.81 -15.16 -16.91
N LEU A 312 -14.39 -13.93 -17.19
CA LEU A 312 -14.92 -13.07 -18.25
C LEU A 312 -13.88 -12.72 -19.34
N GLY A 313 -12.61 -13.12 -19.19
CA GLY A 313 -11.60 -13.06 -20.24
C GLY A 313 -10.80 -11.76 -20.34
N PHE A 314 -10.71 -10.95 -19.28
CA PHE A 314 -9.94 -9.69 -19.26
C PHE A 314 -8.81 -9.69 -18.23
N LEU A 315 -7.78 -8.88 -18.45
CA LEU A 315 -6.65 -8.72 -17.51
C LEU A 315 -6.95 -7.65 -16.45
N VAL A 316 -6.36 -7.80 -15.26
CA VAL A 316 -6.44 -6.81 -14.17
C VAL A 316 -5.03 -6.49 -13.71
N GLU A 317 -4.56 -5.27 -13.96
CA GLU A 317 -3.17 -4.86 -13.70
C GLU A 317 -3.07 -3.83 -12.55
N GLU A 318 -2.12 -4.03 -11.63
CA GLU A 318 -1.92 -3.19 -10.42
C GLU A 318 -0.87 -2.09 -10.64
N TYR A 319 -1.32 -0.83 -10.73
CA TYR A 319 -0.46 0.35 -10.90
C TYR A 319 -0.41 1.17 -9.60
N ALA A 320 0.28 0.64 -8.57
CA ALA A 320 0.39 1.27 -7.25
C ALA A 320 1.76 1.04 -6.59
N GLY A 321 2.25 2.02 -5.83
CA GLY A 321 3.57 1.94 -5.17
C GLY A 321 4.70 1.76 -6.19
N SER A 322 5.52 0.71 -6.04
CA SER A 322 6.54 0.33 -7.02
C SER A 322 6.05 -0.64 -8.11
N LYS A 323 4.76 -0.99 -8.15
CA LYS A 323 4.17 -1.82 -9.23
C LYS A 323 3.70 -0.99 -10.44
N GLY A 324 3.35 -1.69 -11.51
CA GLY A 324 3.01 -1.17 -12.84
C GLY A 324 4.23 -1.12 -13.78
N ARG A 325 4.12 -1.64 -15.02
CA ARG A 325 5.17 -1.58 -16.05
C ARG A 325 4.91 -0.36 -16.95
N PHE A 326 5.93 0.47 -17.14
CA PHE A 326 5.87 1.60 -18.07
C PHE A 326 6.88 1.38 -19.21
N PRO A 327 6.47 1.47 -20.50
CA PRO A 327 5.09 1.57 -20.97
C PRO A 327 4.27 0.30 -20.67
N PRO A 328 2.93 0.40 -20.58
CA PRO A 328 2.06 -0.77 -20.44
C PRO A 328 2.17 -1.65 -21.70
N ILE A 329 2.25 -2.97 -21.53
CA ILE A 329 2.45 -3.91 -22.65
C ILE A 329 1.20 -3.91 -23.54
N LYS A 330 1.37 -3.81 -24.87
CA LYS A 330 0.23 -3.95 -25.79
C LYS A 330 -0.24 -5.40 -25.81
N ARG A 331 -1.55 -5.61 -25.75
CA ARG A 331 -2.19 -6.94 -25.83
C ARG A 331 -2.96 -7.06 -27.14
N ARG A 332 -3.01 -8.27 -27.72
CA ARG A 332 -3.76 -8.58 -28.96
C ARG A 332 -5.08 -9.29 -28.71
N ALA A 333 -5.18 -10.08 -27.63
CA ALA A 333 -6.27 -11.04 -27.42
C ALA A 333 -7.20 -10.72 -26.23
N LYS A 334 -6.80 -9.80 -25.34
CA LYS A 334 -7.56 -9.38 -24.15
C LYS A 334 -7.37 -7.90 -23.91
N ASN A 335 -8.38 -7.28 -23.30
CA ASN A 335 -8.33 -5.89 -22.84
C ASN A 335 -7.85 -5.85 -21.38
N SER A 336 -7.18 -4.78 -20.99
CA SER A 336 -6.66 -4.57 -19.64
C SER A 336 -7.50 -3.58 -18.85
N LEU A 337 -7.86 -3.98 -17.62
CA LEU A 337 -8.32 -3.10 -16.57
C LEU A 337 -7.12 -2.63 -15.75
N TYR A 338 -6.69 -1.41 -15.98
CA TYR A 338 -5.64 -0.75 -15.22
C TYR A 338 -6.24 -0.16 -13.93
N ILE A 339 -5.80 -0.63 -12.77
CA ILE A 339 -6.24 -0.10 -11.47
C ILE A 339 -5.08 0.63 -10.81
N ALA A 340 -5.19 1.95 -10.69
CA ALA A 340 -4.06 2.83 -10.40
C ALA A 340 -4.31 3.81 -9.25
N THR A 341 -3.24 4.25 -8.58
CA THR A 341 -3.30 5.49 -7.77
C THR A 341 -3.31 6.73 -8.67
N ILE A 342 -3.67 7.91 -8.14
CA ILE A 342 -3.66 9.18 -8.89
C ILE A 342 -2.34 9.42 -9.63
N GLU A 343 -1.21 9.19 -8.96
CA GLU A 343 0.15 9.43 -9.46
C GLU A 343 0.53 8.45 -10.56
N LYS A 344 0.16 7.17 -10.38
CA LYS A 344 0.43 6.11 -11.36
C LYS A 344 -0.53 6.16 -12.56
N GLY A 345 -1.77 6.63 -12.36
CA GLY A 345 -2.73 6.94 -13.42
C GLY A 345 -2.23 8.09 -14.29
N HIS A 346 -1.64 9.14 -13.68
CA HIS A 346 -0.97 10.21 -14.41
C HIS A 346 0.21 9.68 -15.26
N ALA A 347 1.09 8.87 -14.66
CA ALA A 347 2.21 8.25 -15.38
C ALA A 347 1.75 7.32 -16.52
N LEU A 348 0.67 6.56 -16.30
CA LEU A 348 0.08 5.68 -17.30
C LEU A 348 -0.52 6.47 -18.48
N VAL A 349 -1.30 7.52 -18.22
CA VAL A 349 -1.84 8.41 -19.26
C VAL A 349 -0.71 9.08 -20.04
N ASN A 350 0.33 9.59 -19.37
CA ASN A 350 1.51 10.14 -20.04
C ASN A 350 2.17 9.10 -20.96
N SER A 351 2.32 7.85 -20.51
CA SER A 351 2.94 6.79 -21.30
C SER A 351 2.06 6.27 -22.45
N LEU A 352 0.74 6.26 -22.29
CA LEU A 352 -0.21 5.96 -23.37
C LEU A 352 -0.25 7.06 -24.44
N ILE A 353 0.01 8.32 -24.06
CA ILE A 353 0.18 9.43 -25.00
C ILE A 353 1.55 9.34 -25.70
N GLU A 354 2.65 9.13 -24.97
CA GLU A 354 4.00 8.99 -25.57
C GLU A 354 4.09 7.79 -26.54
N THR A 355 3.33 6.72 -26.28
CA THR A 355 3.28 5.54 -27.16
C THR A 355 2.10 5.54 -28.16
N GLU A 356 1.44 6.69 -28.38
CA GLU A 356 0.38 6.89 -29.38
C GLU A 356 -0.77 5.87 -29.27
N ARG A 357 -1.13 5.48 -28.05
CA ARG A 357 -2.14 4.44 -27.73
C ARG A 357 -3.33 4.93 -26.91
N ILE A 358 -3.42 6.22 -26.60
CA ILE A 358 -4.51 6.76 -25.77
C ILE A 358 -5.92 6.44 -26.31
N ASP A 359 -6.09 6.30 -27.64
CA ASP A 359 -7.35 5.88 -28.27
C ASP A 359 -7.78 4.42 -27.98
N HIS A 360 -6.91 3.59 -27.39
CA HIS A 360 -7.30 2.27 -26.87
C HIS A 360 -8.08 2.35 -25.54
N LEU A 361 -7.96 3.46 -24.81
CA LEU A 361 -8.62 3.67 -23.52
C LEU A 361 -10.07 4.13 -23.72
N GLY A 362 -11.04 3.24 -23.50
CA GLY A 362 -12.47 3.52 -23.72
C GLY A 362 -13.12 4.31 -22.59
N LEU A 363 -12.67 4.09 -21.36
CA LEU A 363 -13.28 4.61 -20.13
C LEU A 363 -12.21 4.95 -19.07
N VAL A 364 -12.36 6.10 -18.42
CA VAL A 364 -11.67 6.49 -17.19
C VAL A 364 -12.70 6.64 -16.07
N VAL A 365 -12.53 5.88 -14.99
CA VAL A 365 -13.30 6.00 -13.74
C VAL A 365 -12.42 6.67 -12.69
N VAL A 366 -12.96 7.67 -11.99
CA VAL A 366 -12.32 8.33 -10.84
C VAL A 366 -13.17 8.12 -9.60
N ASP A 367 -12.63 7.45 -8.58
CA ASP A 367 -13.24 7.39 -7.25
C ASP A 367 -12.82 8.60 -6.39
N GLU A 368 -13.71 9.00 -5.48
CA GLU A 368 -13.61 10.20 -4.64
C GLU A 368 -13.12 11.47 -5.37
N LEU A 369 -13.79 11.82 -6.49
CA LEU A 369 -13.48 12.97 -7.36
C LEU A 369 -13.26 14.30 -6.60
N HIS A 370 -13.86 14.49 -5.41
CA HIS A 370 -13.62 15.67 -4.58
C HIS A 370 -12.13 15.95 -4.29
N MET A 371 -11.29 14.92 -4.31
CA MET A 371 -9.84 15.04 -4.16
C MET A 371 -9.16 15.89 -5.24
N ILE A 372 -9.84 16.25 -6.33
CA ILE A 372 -9.34 17.29 -7.27
C ILE A 372 -9.11 18.65 -6.56
N GLY A 373 -9.84 18.90 -5.47
CA GLY A 373 -9.66 20.06 -4.59
C GLY A 373 -8.53 19.92 -3.56
N GLU A 374 -7.81 18.79 -3.49
CA GLU A 374 -6.87 18.49 -2.40
C GLU A 374 -5.39 18.54 -2.85
N GLY A 375 -4.82 19.76 -2.88
CA GLY A 375 -3.38 20.02 -2.98
C GLY A 375 -2.70 19.46 -4.23
N SER A 376 -1.39 19.17 -4.14
CA SER A 376 -0.60 18.56 -5.21
C SER A 376 -1.18 17.26 -5.82
N ARG A 377 -1.94 16.47 -5.05
CA ARG A 377 -2.65 15.29 -5.57
C ARG A 377 -3.84 15.69 -6.43
N GLY A 378 -4.63 16.67 -5.99
CA GLY A 378 -5.72 17.25 -6.78
C GLY A 378 -5.23 17.89 -8.07
N ALA A 379 -4.11 18.61 -8.01
CA ALA A 379 -3.42 19.13 -9.19
C ALA A 379 -3.04 18.01 -10.17
N THR A 380 -2.45 16.92 -9.68
CA THR A 380 -2.07 15.76 -10.50
C THR A 380 -3.27 15.09 -11.16
N LEU A 381 -4.40 14.99 -10.44
CA LEU A 381 -5.66 14.47 -10.98
C LEU A 381 -6.24 15.39 -12.08
N GLU A 382 -6.25 16.70 -11.85
CA GLU A 382 -6.68 17.72 -12.82
C GLU A 382 -5.86 17.63 -14.13
N MET A 383 -4.52 17.60 -14.02
CA MET A 383 -3.63 17.44 -15.19
C MET A 383 -3.95 16.15 -15.98
N THR A 384 -4.26 15.07 -15.28
CA THR A 384 -4.53 13.76 -15.89
C THR A 384 -5.82 13.80 -16.70
N LEU A 385 -6.90 14.33 -16.10
CA LEU A 385 -8.21 14.42 -16.75
C LEU A 385 -8.21 15.43 -17.90
N ALA A 386 -7.54 16.57 -17.76
CA ALA A 386 -7.37 17.54 -18.84
C ALA A 386 -6.63 16.92 -20.05
N LYS A 387 -5.56 16.13 -19.83
CA LYS A 387 -4.85 15.42 -20.91
C LYS A 387 -5.74 14.42 -21.64
N VAL A 388 -6.51 13.63 -20.91
CA VAL A 388 -7.46 12.66 -21.51
C VAL A 388 -8.51 13.40 -22.35
N LEU A 389 -9.18 14.42 -21.79
CA LEU A 389 -10.26 15.17 -22.43
C LEU A 389 -9.82 16.05 -23.63
N TYR A 390 -8.52 16.39 -23.70
CA TYR A 390 -7.95 17.14 -24.82
C TYR A 390 -7.44 16.20 -25.94
N THR A 391 -6.78 15.10 -25.58
CA THR A 391 -6.12 14.21 -26.55
C THR A 391 -7.07 13.15 -27.13
N SER A 392 -7.92 12.54 -26.29
CA SER A 392 -8.91 11.54 -26.73
C SER A 392 -10.32 12.10 -26.74
N LYS A 393 -10.99 11.99 -27.88
CA LYS A 393 -12.40 12.36 -28.05
C LYS A 393 -13.36 11.18 -27.80
N ASN A 394 -12.81 9.96 -27.66
CA ASN A 394 -13.57 8.72 -27.58
C ASN A 394 -13.61 8.14 -26.15
N THR A 395 -12.72 8.58 -25.26
CA THR A 395 -12.65 8.12 -23.87
C THR A 395 -13.75 8.76 -23.04
N GLN A 396 -14.64 7.96 -22.47
CA GLN A 396 -15.66 8.44 -21.51
C GLN A 396 -15.02 8.66 -20.14
N VAL A 397 -15.43 9.71 -19.42
CA VAL A 397 -14.98 10.01 -18.05
C VAL A 397 -16.16 9.90 -17.08
N ILE A 398 -15.99 9.06 -16.07
CA ILE A 398 -16.99 8.80 -15.02
C ILE A 398 -16.36 9.17 -13.67
N GLY A 399 -16.90 10.21 -13.03
CA GLY A 399 -16.46 10.65 -11.71
C GLY A 399 -17.47 10.27 -10.63
N MET A 400 -17.05 9.56 -9.60
CA MET A 400 -17.88 9.27 -8.43
C MET A 400 -17.29 9.90 -7.17
N SER A 401 -18.14 10.37 -6.26
CA SER A 401 -17.70 11.08 -5.06
C SER A 401 -18.71 11.03 -3.93
N ALA A 402 -18.27 11.29 -2.71
CA ALA A 402 -19.12 11.93 -1.69
C ALA A 402 -19.80 13.21 -2.22
N THR A 403 -20.68 13.79 -1.40
CA THR A 403 -21.35 15.08 -1.64
C THR A 403 -20.36 16.20 -2.02
N LEU A 404 -20.53 16.80 -3.21
CA LEU A 404 -19.63 17.81 -3.80
C LEU A 404 -20.16 19.25 -3.62
N ASN A 405 -19.29 20.20 -3.26
CA ASN A 405 -19.46 21.66 -3.52
C ASN A 405 -19.48 21.97 -5.04
N ASN A 406 -19.76 23.22 -5.45
CA ASN A 406 -19.57 23.85 -6.77
C ASN A 406 -19.64 22.96 -8.04
N VAL A 407 -20.59 22.01 -8.09
CA VAL A 407 -20.72 20.99 -9.15
C VAL A 407 -20.72 21.58 -10.56
N GLY A 408 -21.29 22.76 -10.76
CA GLY A 408 -21.33 23.44 -12.06
C GLY A 408 -19.97 23.76 -12.67
N ASP A 409 -18.88 23.87 -11.89
CA ASP A 409 -17.53 24.01 -12.44
C ASP A 409 -16.97 22.67 -12.91
N LEU A 410 -17.17 21.62 -12.10
CA LEU A 410 -16.74 20.25 -12.42
C LEU A 410 -17.47 19.71 -13.66
N GLN A 411 -18.76 20.06 -13.83
CA GLN A 411 -19.52 19.74 -15.04
C GLN A 411 -18.96 20.42 -16.29
N LYS A 412 -18.58 21.71 -16.22
CA LYS A 412 -17.94 22.42 -17.34
C LYS A 412 -16.58 21.80 -17.68
N PHE A 413 -15.75 21.54 -16.67
CA PHE A 413 -14.41 20.97 -16.82
C PHE A 413 -14.47 19.57 -17.45
N LEU A 414 -15.26 18.66 -16.86
CA LEU A 414 -15.37 17.28 -17.34
C LEU A 414 -16.33 17.11 -18.52
N ARG A 415 -17.00 18.18 -18.98
CA ARG A 415 -18.07 18.15 -20.00
C ARG A 415 -19.15 17.11 -19.67
N ALA A 416 -19.57 17.11 -18.40
CA ALA A 416 -20.29 16.01 -17.78
C ALA A 416 -21.70 16.39 -17.29
N ASP A 417 -22.63 15.45 -17.46
CA ASP A 417 -23.93 15.49 -16.79
C ASP A 417 -23.75 15.15 -15.30
N TYR A 418 -24.74 15.48 -14.47
CA TYR A 418 -24.68 15.28 -13.02
C TYR A 418 -25.88 14.51 -12.48
N TYR A 419 -25.61 13.48 -11.68
CA TYR A 419 -26.62 12.73 -10.93
C TYR A 419 -26.32 12.82 -9.42
N THR A 420 -27.37 12.97 -8.60
CA THR A 420 -27.22 12.92 -7.15
C THR A 420 -28.44 12.33 -6.47
N SER A 421 -28.20 11.66 -5.34
CA SER A 421 -29.24 11.16 -4.45
C SER A 421 -28.74 11.12 -3.01
N ASN A 422 -29.63 11.46 -2.08
CA ASN A 422 -29.37 11.38 -0.64
C ASN A 422 -29.55 9.96 -0.06
N PHE A 423 -29.75 8.95 -0.92
CA PHE A 423 -29.94 7.56 -0.51
C PHE A 423 -28.77 7.03 0.35
N ARG A 424 -29.12 6.35 1.43
CA ARG A 424 -28.20 5.61 2.30
C ARG A 424 -28.89 4.32 2.78
N PRO A 425 -28.26 3.13 2.72
CA PRO A 425 -28.88 1.87 3.13
C PRO A 425 -29.25 1.76 4.62
N VAL A 426 -28.72 2.65 5.46
CA VAL A 426 -28.94 2.70 6.92
C VAL A 426 -29.02 4.17 7.32
N GLU A 427 -30.06 4.55 8.08
CA GLU A 427 -30.23 5.91 8.64
C GLU A 427 -29.01 6.30 9.49
N LEU A 428 -28.52 7.54 9.39
CA LEU A 428 -27.51 8.08 10.31
C LEU A 428 -28.15 9.08 11.26
N LYS A 429 -27.97 8.86 12.57
CA LYS A 429 -28.29 9.84 13.61
C LYS A 429 -27.01 10.50 14.12
N GLU A 430 -26.92 11.80 13.92
CA GLU A 430 -25.77 12.62 14.28
C GLU A 430 -26.01 13.27 15.65
N TYR A 431 -25.06 13.13 16.58
CA TYR A 431 -25.14 13.60 17.96
C TYR A 431 -23.88 14.39 18.37
N ILE A 432 -24.06 15.30 19.32
CA ILE A 432 -22.99 16.07 19.97
C ILE A 432 -23.07 15.83 21.48
N LYS A 433 -21.95 15.52 22.14
CA LYS A 433 -21.83 15.48 23.60
C LYS A 433 -21.12 16.74 24.07
N ILE A 434 -21.80 17.54 24.90
CA ILE A 434 -21.21 18.68 25.62
C ILE A 434 -21.46 18.43 27.12
N ARG A 435 -20.38 18.30 27.90
CA ARG A 435 -20.44 17.78 29.27
C ARG A 435 -21.18 16.43 29.29
N ASP A 436 -22.26 16.30 30.05
CA ASP A 436 -23.09 15.08 30.14
C ASP A 436 -24.36 15.11 29.27
N ALA A 437 -24.63 16.24 28.61
CA ALA A 437 -25.76 16.39 27.72
C ALA A 437 -25.40 15.89 26.31
N ILE A 438 -26.27 15.06 25.75
CA ILE A 438 -26.23 14.61 24.36
C ILE A 438 -27.33 15.35 23.60
N TYR A 439 -26.92 16.04 22.54
CA TYR A 439 -27.77 16.79 21.63
C TYR A 439 -27.85 16.04 20.30
N GLU A 440 -29.03 16.01 19.67
CA GLU A 440 -29.24 15.47 18.32
C GLU A 440 -29.13 16.61 17.30
N VAL A 441 -28.39 16.39 16.22
CA VAL A 441 -28.16 17.40 15.17
C VAL A 441 -29.43 17.58 14.35
N ASP A 442 -29.95 18.80 14.32
CA ASP A 442 -31.09 19.19 13.50
C ASP A 442 -30.79 20.51 12.79
N SER A 443 -30.60 20.43 11.48
CA SER A 443 -30.34 21.59 10.62
C SER A 443 -31.51 22.60 10.55
N LYS A 444 -32.65 22.33 11.18
CA LYS A 444 -33.79 23.24 11.31
C LYS A 444 -33.81 24.02 12.64
N ALA A 445 -33.01 23.62 13.62
CA ALA A 445 -32.93 24.30 14.91
C ALA A 445 -31.99 25.51 14.84
N GLU A 446 -32.29 26.59 15.57
CA GLU A 446 -31.48 27.82 15.58
C GLU A 446 -30.01 27.58 16.00
N CYS A 447 -29.78 26.62 16.90
CA CYS A 447 -28.43 26.20 17.32
C CYS A 447 -27.83 25.07 16.45
N GLY A 448 -28.53 24.59 15.42
CA GLY A 448 -28.13 23.41 14.62
C GLY A 448 -28.24 22.05 15.33
N PHE A 449 -28.64 22.03 16.61
CA PHE A 449 -28.84 20.82 17.41
C PHE A 449 -29.84 21.05 18.55
N THR A 450 -30.52 19.99 18.98
CA THR A 450 -31.57 19.98 20.02
C THR A 450 -31.20 19.02 21.15
N PHE A 451 -31.67 19.26 22.38
CA PHE A 451 -31.36 18.36 23.51
C PHE A 451 -32.07 17.02 23.34
N SER A 452 -31.33 15.90 23.40
CA SER A 452 -31.84 14.54 23.23
C SER A 452 -31.90 13.78 24.55
N ARG A 453 -30.78 13.67 25.29
CA ARG A 453 -30.72 13.00 26.60
C ARG A 453 -29.52 13.41 27.46
N LEU A 454 -29.59 13.10 28.75
CA LEU A 454 -28.42 13.07 29.64
C LEU A 454 -27.73 11.69 29.58
N LEU A 455 -26.42 11.65 29.75
CA LEU A 455 -25.64 10.42 29.82
C LEU A 455 -25.75 9.76 31.20
N GLY A 456 -26.73 8.86 31.35
CA GLY A 456 -27.05 8.20 32.62
C GLY A 456 -26.09 7.09 33.06
N PHE A 457 -24.83 7.42 33.38
CA PHE A 457 -23.85 6.48 33.92
C PHE A 457 -23.30 6.93 35.27
N LYS A 458 -23.25 6.02 36.26
CA LYS A 458 -22.71 6.31 37.59
C LYS A 458 -21.20 6.11 37.61
N TYR A 459 -20.45 7.17 37.31
CA TYR A 459 -19.00 7.18 37.52
C TYR A 459 -18.68 7.14 39.03
N SER A 460 -17.46 6.71 39.36
CA SER A 460 -16.86 6.92 40.69
C SER A 460 -15.78 7.99 40.58
N SER A 461 -15.43 8.67 41.66
CA SER A 461 -14.46 9.79 41.66
C SER A 461 -13.05 9.44 41.14
N ASN A 462 -12.70 8.15 41.10
CA ASN A 462 -11.46 7.67 40.47
C ASN A 462 -11.63 7.34 38.96
N LEU A 463 -12.87 7.12 38.51
CA LEU A 463 -13.22 6.92 37.10
C LEU A 463 -13.41 8.27 36.39
N GLU A 464 -14.06 9.25 37.02
CA GLU A 464 -14.23 10.62 36.51
C GLU A 464 -12.87 11.27 36.15
N LYS A 465 -11.87 11.08 37.02
CA LYS A 465 -10.49 11.57 36.80
C LYS A 465 -9.75 10.83 35.67
N ALA A 466 -10.17 9.61 35.33
CA ALA A 466 -9.52 8.78 34.31
C ALA A 466 -10.20 8.88 32.92
N ASP A 467 -11.50 9.17 32.91
CA ASP A 467 -12.36 9.29 31.72
C ASP A 467 -13.29 10.51 31.84
N PRO A 468 -12.74 11.75 31.87
CA PRO A 468 -13.55 12.97 31.99
C PRO A 468 -14.43 13.25 30.75
N ASP A 469 -14.14 12.58 29.63
CA ASP A 469 -14.94 12.65 28.41
C ASP A 469 -16.17 11.70 28.46
N HIS A 470 -16.27 10.85 29.49
CA HIS A 470 -17.26 9.78 29.68
C HIS A 470 -17.37 8.80 28.49
N ILE A 471 -16.23 8.44 27.90
CA ILE A 471 -16.10 7.51 26.76
C ILE A 471 -16.53 6.10 27.15
N ILE A 472 -16.21 5.63 28.35
CA ILE A 472 -16.51 4.26 28.81
C ILE A 472 -18.03 4.03 28.83
N ALA A 473 -18.82 5.02 29.25
CA ALA A 473 -20.28 4.98 29.17
C ALA A 473 -20.79 4.90 27.72
N LEU A 474 -20.31 5.78 26.83
CA LEU A 474 -20.70 5.78 25.42
C LEU A 474 -20.32 4.47 24.68
N VAL A 475 -19.28 3.79 25.15
CA VAL A 475 -18.79 2.51 24.61
C VAL A 475 -19.63 1.34 25.14
N THR A 476 -19.88 1.28 26.45
CA THR A 476 -20.56 0.15 27.10
C THR A 476 -22.05 0.04 26.80
N GLU A 477 -22.68 1.10 26.27
CA GLU A 477 -24.01 1.01 25.64
C GLU A 477 -24.05 0.11 24.38
N VAL A 478 -22.90 -0.15 23.74
CA VAL A 478 -22.81 -0.74 22.38
C VAL A 478 -22.07 -2.07 22.37
N ILE A 479 -20.91 -2.15 23.02
CA ILE A 479 -20.06 -3.36 23.03
C ILE A 479 -20.46 -4.33 24.15
N PRO A 480 -20.32 -5.66 23.97
CA PRO A 480 -19.74 -6.36 22.82
C PRO A 480 -20.76 -6.72 21.73
N LYS A 481 -22.06 -6.41 21.91
CA LYS A 481 -23.14 -6.85 20.99
C LYS A 481 -23.02 -6.24 19.59
N TYR A 482 -22.57 -4.98 19.51
CA TYR A 482 -22.34 -4.26 18.27
C TYR A 482 -20.92 -3.68 18.24
N SER A 483 -20.47 -3.22 17.06
CA SER A 483 -19.13 -2.64 16.88
C SER A 483 -19.12 -1.12 17.09
N CYS A 484 -18.09 -0.64 17.78
CA CYS A 484 -17.83 0.78 18.04
C CYS A 484 -16.48 1.19 17.42
N LEU A 485 -16.38 2.41 16.89
CA LEU A 485 -15.15 2.98 16.32
C LEU A 485 -14.94 4.37 16.92
N ILE A 486 -13.75 4.65 17.45
CA ILE A 486 -13.42 5.92 18.11
C ILE A 486 -12.31 6.64 17.34
N PHE A 487 -12.62 7.77 16.71
CA PHE A 487 -11.63 8.66 16.13
C PHE A 487 -10.97 9.52 17.22
N CYS A 488 -9.65 9.44 17.33
CA CYS A 488 -8.85 10.22 18.27
C CYS A 488 -7.87 11.16 17.53
N PRO A 489 -7.58 12.38 18.06
CA PRO A 489 -6.75 13.37 17.35
C PRO A 489 -5.30 12.96 17.08
N THR A 490 -4.69 12.10 17.91
CA THR A 490 -3.27 11.72 17.80
C THR A 490 -3.04 10.22 18.04
N LYS A 491 -1.88 9.71 17.59
CA LYS A 491 -1.48 8.31 17.74
C LYS A 491 -1.53 7.85 19.20
N LYS A 492 -0.81 8.56 20.09
CA LYS A 492 -0.76 8.31 21.54
C LYS A 492 -2.13 8.43 22.23
N ASN A 493 -3.05 9.24 21.69
CA ASN A 493 -4.42 9.31 22.21
C ASN A 493 -5.20 8.02 21.90
N CYS A 494 -5.04 7.42 20.71
CA CYS A 494 -5.64 6.12 20.38
C CYS A 494 -5.16 5.03 21.35
N GLU A 495 -3.85 4.96 21.60
CA GLU A 495 -3.23 4.02 22.52
C GLU A 495 -3.74 4.22 23.96
N ASN A 496 -3.78 5.45 24.44
CA ASN A 496 -4.29 5.79 25.78
C ASN A 496 -5.78 5.45 25.94
N VAL A 497 -6.63 5.68 24.91
CA VAL A 497 -8.06 5.32 24.96
C VAL A 497 -8.25 3.80 24.98
N ALA A 498 -7.51 3.06 24.15
CA ALA A 498 -7.57 1.60 24.15
C ALA A 498 -7.13 1.01 25.50
N ALA A 499 -6.06 1.56 26.11
CA ALA A 499 -5.60 1.18 27.45
C ALA A 499 -6.64 1.52 28.55
N MET A 500 -7.20 2.73 28.53
CA MET A 500 -8.18 3.20 29.50
C MET A 500 -9.46 2.34 29.46
N VAL A 501 -10.05 2.15 28.28
CA VAL A 501 -11.25 1.32 28.11
C VAL A 501 -10.96 -0.13 28.56
N CYS A 502 -9.83 -0.71 28.15
CA CYS A 502 -9.42 -2.05 28.58
C CYS A 502 -9.28 -2.20 30.11
N LYS A 503 -8.84 -1.15 30.82
CA LYS A 503 -8.63 -1.17 32.27
C LYS A 503 -9.95 -1.22 33.06
N TYR A 504 -11.02 -0.64 32.53
CA TYR A 504 -12.30 -0.48 33.23
C TYR A 504 -13.45 -1.32 32.67
N LEU A 505 -13.28 -2.01 31.54
CA LEU A 505 -14.20 -3.03 31.08
C LEU A 505 -14.26 -4.24 32.04
N ASN A 506 -15.44 -4.83 32.14
CA ASN A 506 -15.65 -6.05 32.93
C ASN A 506 -14.82 -7.22 32.37
N LYS A 507 -14.31 -8.09 33.26
CA LYS A 507 -13.47 -9.25 32.90
C LYS A 507 -14.19 -10.26 32.00
N ASP A 508 -15.52 -10.32 32.05
CA ASP A 508 -16.36 -11.21 31.22
C ASP A 508 -16.15 -10.99 29.71
N PHE A 509 -15.72 -9.79 29.30
CA PHE A 509 -15.33 -9.49 27.92
C PHE A 509 -14.19 -10.38 27.40
N ARG A 510 -13.40 -11.01 28.29
CA ARG A 510 -12.35 -11.98 27.91
C ARG A 510 -12.89 -13.28 27.36
N ALA A 511 -13.98 -13.81 27.94
CA ALA A 511 -14.60 -15.05 27.51
C ALA A 511 -15.31 -14.91 26.15
N HIS A 512 -15.82 -13.71 25.82
CA HIS A 512 -16.44 -13.45 24.53
C HIS A 512 -15.45 -13.63 23.38
N ARG A 513 -15.70 -14.63 22.50
CA ARG A 513 -14.84 -15.00 21.36
C ARG A 513 -13.38 -15.25 21.73
N GLU A 514 -13.11 -15.83 22.91
CA GLU A 514 -11.75 -15.98 23.42
C GLU A 514 -10.79 -16.66 22.43
N LYS A 515 -11.20 -17.79 21.81
CA LYS A 515 -10.38 -18.53 20.85
C LYS A 515 -9.93 -17.66 19.67
N GLU A 516 -10.86 -16.93 19.05
CA GLU A 516 -10.58 -16.05 17.91
C GLU A 516 -9.62 -14.92 18.28
N LYS A 517 -9.70 -14.41 19.51
CA LYS A 517 -8.77 -13.40 20.06
C LYS A 517 -7.38 -13.96 20.35
N GLN A 518 -7.30 -15.18 20.91
CA GLN A 518 -6.03 -15.88 21.09
C GLN A 518 -5.36 -16.14 19.72
N ASP A 519 -6.15 -16.53 18.72
CA ASP A 519 -5.68 -16.76 17.35
C ASP A 519 -5.21 -15.47 16.67
N LEU A 520 -5.90 -14.33 16.87
CA LEU A 520 -5.42 -13.00 16.46
C LEU A 520 -4.06 -12.65 17.12
N ILE A 521 -3.89 -12.93 18.41
CA ILE A 521 -2.62 -12.69 19.12
C ILE A 521 -1.49 -13.55 18.55
N LYS A 522 -1.75 -14.81 18.17
CA LYS A 522 -0.78 -15.66 17.45
C LYS A 522 -0.41 -15.04 16.11
N ASN A 523 -1.40 -14.65 15.30
CA ASN A 523 -1.17 -14.08 13.97
C ASN A 523 -0.34 -12.79 14.04
N LEU A 524 -0.66 -11.87 14.96
CA LEU A 524 0.12 -10.65 15.19
C LEU A 524 1.55 -10.95 15.68
N LYS A 525 1.74 -11.98 16.51
CA LYS A 525 3.08 -12.42 16.93
C LYS A 525 3.89 -12.99 15.76
N THR A 526 3.26 -13.72 14.84
CA THR A 526 3.90 -14.24 13.62
C THR A 526 4.26 -13.10 12.66
N ILE A 527 3.39 -12.10 12.50
CA ILE A 527 3.67 -10.86 11.76
C ILE A 527 4.85 -10.10 12.37
N GLY A 528 4.94 -10.03 13.70
CA GLY A 528 6.03 -9.37 14.40
C GLY A 528 7.32 -10.18 14.55
N ASN A 529 7.53 -11.23 13.73
CA ASN A 529 8.71 -12.11 13.80
C ASN A 529 8.99 -12.69 15.21
N GLY A 530 7.95 -12.90 16.02
CA GLY A 530 8.02 -13.35 17.41
C GLY A 530 7.67 -12.27 18.44
N SER A 531 7.76 -10.99 18.08
CA SER A 531 7.34 -9.85 18.91
C SER A 531 5.85 -9.52 18.73
N ILE A 532 5.26 -8.89 19.75
CA ILE A 532 3.91 -8.31 19.71
C ILE A 532 3.88 -7.09 20.62
N CYS A 533 3.15 -6.04 20.23
CA CYS A 533 3.02 -4.84 21.03
C CYS A 533 2.45 -5.14 22.43
N PRO A 534 3.09 -4.71 23.53
CA PRO A 534 2.60 -4.94 24.90
C PRO A 534 1.17 -4.45 25.12
N LEU A 535 0.78 -3.32 24.51
CA LEU A 535 -0.58 -2.78 24.61
C LEU A 535 -1.60 -3.66 23.88
N LEU A 536 -1.36 -4.03 22.61
CA LEU A 536 -2.27 -4.93 21.88
C LEU A 536 -2.44 -6.28 22.58
N LYS A 537 -1.35 -6.82 23.16
CA LYS A 537 -1.36 -8.05 23.97
C LYS A 537 -2.26 -7.93 25.22
N GLN A 538 -2.45 -6.73 25.77
CA GLN A 538 -3.34 -6.46 26.90
C GLN A 538 -4.79 -6.18 26.46
N THR A 539 -5.01 -5.45 25.37
CA THR A 539 -6.34 -4.97 24.96
C THR A 539 -7.15 -6.00 24.15
N ILE A 540 -6.49 -6.76 23.25
CA ILE A 540 -7.16 -7.72 22.36
C ILE A 540 -8.01 -8.77 23.12
N PRO A 541 -7.59 -9.32 24.27
CA PRO A 541 -8.44 -10.19 25.08
C PRO A 541 -9.82 -9.61 25.40
N PHE A 542 -9.94 -8.29 25.61
CA PHE A 542 -11.22 -7.63 25.87
C PHE A 542 -12.01 -7.30 24.60
N GLY A 543 -11.48 -7.58 23.40
CA GLY A 543 -12.08 -7.17 22.12
C GLY A 543 -11.75 -5.73 21.71
N VAL A 544 -10.73 -5.13 22.34
CA VAL A 544 -10.31 -3.74 22.14
C VAL A 544 -8.97 -3.70 21.39
N ALA A 545 -8.86 -2.85 20.38
CA ALA A 545 -7.59 -2.56 19.72
C ALA A 545 -7.47 -1.07 19.36
N TYR A 546 -6.30 -0.69 18.83
CA TYR A 546 -6.07 0.63 18.26
C TYR A 546 -5.50 0.52 16.84
N HIS A 547 -5.64 1.59 16.04
CA HIS A 547 -5.21 1.61 14.63
C HIS A 547 -4.70 2.98 14.20
N HIS A 548 -3.44 3.04 13.74
CA HIS A 548 -2.83 4.25 13.23
C HIS A 548 -1.52 3.94 12.48
N SER A 549 -0.97 4.92 11.73
CA SER A 549 0.29 4.79 10.96
C SER A 549 1.58 4.63 11.79
N GLY A 550 1.49 4.35 13.09
CA GLY A 550 2.60 3.78 13.90
C GLY A 550 2.68 2.24 13.84
N LEU A 551 1.62 1.56 13.38
CA LEU A 551 1.56 0.11 13.15
C LEU A 551 1.99 -0.22 11.71
N THR A 552 2.45 -1.45 11.46
CA THR A 552 2.74 -1.92 10.10
C THR A 552 1.45 -2.19 9.31
N ASN A 553 1.56 -2.31 7.99
CA ASN A 553 0.45 -2.65 7.09
C ASN A 553 -0.17 -4.01 7.44
N ASP A 554 0.66 -5.02 7.70
CA ASP A 554 0.27 -6.37 8.10
C ASP A 554 -0.51 -6.37 9.43
N GLU A 555 -0.04 -5.63 10.44
CA GLU A 555 -0.76 -5.46 11.71
C GLU A 555 -2.11 -4.77 11.50
N ARG A 556 -2.12 -3.66 10.75
CA ARG A 556 -3.35 -2.90 10.46
C ARG A 556 -4.39 -3.78 9.78
N LYS A 557 -4.02 -4.47 8.70
CA LYS A 557 -4.88 -5.41 7.99
C LYS A 557 -5.37 -6.55 8.89
N SER A 558 -4.51 -7.12 9.74
CA SER A 558 -4.92 -8.18 10.67
C SER A 558 -5.93 -7.68 11.72
N ILE A 559 -5.83 -6.43 12.16
CA ILE A 559 -6.78 -5.77 13.07
C ILE A 559 -8.08 -5.41 12.33
N GLU A 560 -7.99 -4.93 11.09
CA GLU A 560 -9.13 -4.62 10.21
C GLU A 560 -9.97 -5.87 9.90
N GLU A 561 -9.34 -6.98 9.49
CA GLU A 561 -9.99 -8.27 9.25
C GLU A 561 -10.67 -8.79 10.53
N ALA A 562 -10.02 -8.69 11.69
CA ALA A 562 -10.56 -9.12 12.97
C ALA A 562 -11.73 -8.24 13.47
N TYR A 563 -11.71 -6.94 13.19
CA TYR A 563 -12.82 -6.03 13.49
C TYR A 563 -14.03 -6.32 12.58
N SER A 564 -13.79 -6.52 11.28
CA SER A 564 -14.82 -6.88 10.30
C SER A 564 -15.50 -8.23 10.63
N ALA A 565 -14.74 -9.21 11.11
CA ALA A 565 -15.25 -10.49 11.60
C ALA A 565 -15.95 -10.43 12.99
N GLY A 566 -15.88 -9.29 13.69
CA GLY A 566 -16.46 -9.10 15.03
C GLY A 566 -15.68 -9.75 16.18
N VAL A 567 -14.40 -10.12 15.95
CA VAL A 567 -13.48 -10.58 17.01
C VAL A 567 -13.10 -9.42 17.93
N LEU A 568 -12.93 -8.24 17.32
CA LEU A 568 -12.77 -6.96 18.00
C LEU A 568 -14.09 -6.19 17.91
N CYS A 569 -14.61 -5.75 19.06
CA CYS A 569 -15.83 -4.94 19.15
C CYS A 569 -15.53 -3.44 19.22
N LEU A 570 -14.29 -3.03 19.54
CA LEU A 570 -13.88 -1.64 19.60
C LEU A 570 -12.53 -1.39 18.94
N LEU A 571 -12.46 -0.32 18.15
CA LEU A 571 -11.23 0.18 17.54
C LEU A 571 -11.05 1.68 17.82
N ALA A 572 -9.94 2.05 18.46
CA ALA A 572 -9.54 3.46 18.65
C ALA A 572 -8.51 3.86 17.59
N CYS A 573 -8.82 4.84 16.73
CA CYS A 573 -8.05 5.09 15.51
C CYS A 573 -7.82 6.56 15.18
N THR A 574 -6.75 6.85 14.43
CA THR A 574 -6.53 8.19 13.84
C THR A 574 -7.41 8.42 12.61
N ALA A 575 -7.59 9.68 12.23
CA ALA A 575 -8.32 10.12 11.03
C ALA A 575 -7.89 9.40 9.74
N THR A 576 -6.67 8.86 9.68
CA THR A 576 -6.17 8.01 8.59
C THR A 576 -7.04 6.78 8.26
N LEU A 577 -7.88 6.29 9.20
CA LEU A 577 -8.83 5.21 8.92
C LEU A 577 -10.16 5.73 8.33
N ALA A 578 -10.41 7.04 8.34
CA ALA A 578 -11.61 7.63 7.73
C ALA A 578 -11.63 7.45 6.20
N ALA A 579 -10.46 7.34 5.57
CA ALA A 579 -10.27 7.15 4.14
C ALA A 579 -9.62 5.79 3.81
N GLY A 580 -9.86 5.27 2.60
CA GLY A 580 -9.08 4.17 2.01
C GLY A 580 -9.33 2.73 2.47
N VAL A 581 -10.15 2.47 3.51
CA VAL A 581 -10.53 1.10 3.94
C VAL A 581 -12.03 1.03 4.27
N ASN A 582 -12.76 0.00 3.81
CA ASN A 582 -14.19 -0.18 4.09
C ASN A 582 -14.47 -0.88 5.44
N LEU A 583 -14.42 -0.10 6.53
CA LEU A 583 -14.83 -0.53 7.88
C LEU A 583 -16.01 0.31 8.40
N PRO A 584 -17.24 -0.22 8.35
CA PRO A 584 -18.41 0.35 9.01
C PRO A 584 -18.61 -0.17 10.45
N ALA A 585 -19.19 0.65 11.32
CA ALA A 585 -19.45 0.38 12.74
C ALA A 585 -20.90 0.74 13.12
N ARG A 586 -21.48 0.15 14.17
CA ARG A 586 -22.82 0.57 14.65
C ARG A 586 -22.76 2.00 15.20
N ARG A 587 -21.75 2.29 16.01
CA ARG A 587 -21.50 3.63 16.58
C ARG A 587 -20.10 4.12 16.24
N VAL A 588 -20.02 5.38 15.79
CA VAL A 588 -18.77 6.14 15.61
C VAL A 588 -18.70 7.22 16.68
N ILE A 589 -17.54 7.39 17.33
CA ILE A 589 -17.31 8.45 18.33
C ILE A 589 -16.12 9.29 17.86
N LEU A 590 -16.26 10.61 17.80
CA LEU A 590 -15.15 11.53 17.58
C LEU A 590 -14.79 12.12 18.96
N ARG A 591 -13.60 11.80 19.48
CA ARG A 591 -13.20 12.18 20.85
C ARG A 591 -13.04 13.70 21.03
N ALA A 592 -12.73 14.42 19.96
CA ALA A 592 -12.64 15.88 19.95
C ALA A 592 -12.83 16.38 18.50
N PRO A 593 -13.20 17.65 18.27
CA PRO A 593 -13.38 18.20 16.93
C PRO A 593 -12.06 18.55 16.22
N TYR A 594 -10.99 17.79 16.47
CA TYR A 594 -9.62 18.10 16.03
C TYR A 594 -8.88 16.89 15.43
N VAL A 595 -8.02 17.15 14.45
CA VAL A 595 -7.01 16.22 13.93
C VAL A 595 -5.63 16.80 14.20
N ALA A 596 -4.80 16.09 14.98
CA ALA A 596 -3.57 16.60 15.58
C ALA A 596 -3.77 17.90 16.40
N ARG A 597 -3.67 19.06 15.74
CA ARG A 597 -3.92 20.41 16.29
C ARG A 597 -4.93 21.22 15.48
N GLU A 598 -5.26 20.79 14.26
CA GLU A 598 -6.19 21.48 13.36
C GLU A 598 -7.62 21.11 13.69
N PHE A 599 -8.55 22.07 13.55
CA PHE A 599 -9.97 21.83 13.71
C PHE A 599 -10.53 21.06 12.49
N LEU A 600 -11.50 20.17 12.70
CA LEU A 600 -12.05 19.32 11.64
C LEU A 600 -12.68 20.14 10.51
N ARG A 601 -12.32 19.77 9.27
CA ARG A 601 -13.02 20.20 8.05
C ARG A 601 -14.35 19.48 7.89
N LYS A 602 -15.33 20.10 7.23
CA LYS A 602 -16.66 19.48 7.04
C LYS A 602 -16.59 18.18 6.24
N ASN A 603 -15.74 18.14 5.22
CA ASN A 603 -15.52 16.94 4.41
C ASN A 603 -14.95 15.79 5.25
N GLN A 604 -13.94 16.07 6.08
CA GLN A 604 -13.34 15.08 7.01
C GLN A 604 -14.37 14.57 8.04
N TYR A 605 -15.16 15.47 8.63
CA TYR A 605 -16.24 15.13 9.55
C TYR A 605 -17.27 14.18 8.90
N LYS A 606 -17.75 14.52 7.70
CA LYS A 606 -18.72 13.67 6.98
C LYS A 606 -18.11 12.33 6.51
N GLN A 607 -16.82 12.27 6.14
CA GLN A 607 -16.11 11.01 5.88
C GLN A 607 -16.04 10.11 7.14
N MET A 608 -15.75 10.68 8.32
CA MET A 608 -15.70 9.93 9.59
C MET A 608 -17.06 9.34 9.96
N ILE A 609 -18.12 10.15 10.04
CA ILE A 609 -19.46 9.69 10.45
C ILE A 609 -20.19 8.88 9.37
N GLY A 610 -19.75 8.99 8.11
CA GLY A 610 -20.19 8.14 6.99
C GLY A 610 -19.94 6.64 7.20
N ARG A 611 -19.19 6.27 8.25
CA ARG A 611 -18.88 4.88 8.66
C ARG A 611 -19.85 4.31 9.70
N ALA A 612 -20.75 5.13 10.26
CA ALA A 612 -21.78 4.64 11.17
C ALA A 612 -22.93 3.96 10.39
N GLY A 613 -23.38 2.81 10.88
CA GLY A 613 -24.41 1.96 10.28
C GLY A 613 -23.84 0.94 9.29
N ARG A 614 -23.90 -0.36 9.64
CA ARG A 614 -23.50 -1.46 8.76
C ARG A 614 -24.68 -1.92 7.91
N ALA A 615 -24.61 -1.68 6.60
CA ALA A 615 -25.66 -2.09 5.64
C ALA A 615 -25.99 -3.59 5.75
N GLY A 616 -27.28 -3.92 5.82
CA GLY A 616 -27.78 -5.29 5.99
C GLY A 616 -27.61 -5.89 7.39
N ILE A 617 -27.11 -5.14 8.39
CA ILE A 617 -26.89 -5.63 9.76
C ILE A 617 -27.50 -4.69 10.81
N ASP A 618 -27.25 -3.38 10.71
CA ASP A 618 -27.73 -2.39 11.67
C ASP A 618 -29.00 -1.68 11.18
N SER A 619 -29.96 -1.48 12.08
CA SER A 619 -31.18 -0.69 11.81
C SER A 619 -30.93 0.81 11.63
N ALA A 620 -29.89 1.34 12.27
CA ALA A 620 -29.45 2.72 12.22
C ALA A 620 -27.95 2.78 12.53
N GLY A 621 -27.27 3.83 12.08
CA GLY A 621 -25.93 4.22 12.50
C GLY A 621 -26.00 5.41 13.44
N GLU A 622 -25.12 5.45 14.43
CA GLU A 622 -25.02 6.57 15.38
C GLU A 622 -23.62 7.18 15.30
N SER A 623 -23.51 8.51 15.26
CA SER A 623 -22.23 9.20 15.38
C SER A 623 -22.26 10.25 16.48
N ILE A 624 -21.31 10.22 17.43
CA ILE A 624 -21.25 11.12 18.58
C ILE A 624 -19.95 11.93 18.52
N LEU A 625 -20.05 13.24 18.33
CA LEU A 625 -18.93 14.18 18.46
C LEU A 625 -18.86 14.71 19.89
N ILE A 626 -17.75 14.45 20.60
CA ILE A 626 -17.49 15.04 21.91
C ILE A 626 -16.85 16.42 21.70
N ALA A 627 -17.42 17.45 22.33
CA ALA A 627 -16.97 18.84 22.22
C ALA A 627 -16.90 19.51 23.60
N GLN A 628 -15.94 20.42 23.80
CA GLN A 628 -15.87 21.25 25.00
C GLN A 628 -16.76 22.50 24.81
N GLU A 629 -17.19 23.15 25.90
CA GLU A 629 -18.08 24.32 25.79
C GLU A 629 -17.47 25.46 24.96
N LYS A 630 -16.14 25.60 25.00
CA LYS A 630 -15.38 26.57 24.19
C LYS A 630 -15.45 26.29 22.67
N ASP A 631 -15.60 25.02 22.28
CA ASP A 631 -15.58 24.57 20.88
C ASP A 631 -16.99 24.67 20.24
N LYS A 632 -18.01 24.90 21.05
CA LYS A 632 -19.44 24.80 20.70
C LYS A 632 -19.83 25.62 19.47
N GLN A 633 -19.34 26.86 19.37
CA GLN A 633 -19.60 27.71 18.20
C GLN A 633 -18.96 27.10 16.94
N MET A 634 -17.68 26.76 17.00
CA MET A 634 -16.97 26.15 15.86
C MET A 634 -17.62 24.83 15.41
N VAL A 635 -18.19 24.07 16.34
CA VAL A 635 -18.95 22.83 16.04
C VAL A 635 -20.32 23.14 15.41
N GLN A 636 -21.03 24.18 15.86
CA GLN A 636 -22.24 24.67 15.20
C GLN A 636 -21.93 25.15 13.77
N ASP A 637 -20.81 25.85 13.58
CA ASP A 637 -20.35 26.32 12.27
C ASP A 637 -19.95 25.13 11.35
N LEU A 638 -19.27 24.11 11.87
CA LEU A 638 -18.94 22.86 11.16
C LEU A 638 -20.20 22.11 10.66
N ILE A 639 -21.25 22.10 11.48
CA ILE A 639 -22.51 21.42 11.18
C ILE A 639 -23.36 22.21 10.18
N SER A 640 -23.38 23.54 10.27
CA SER A 640 -24.22 24.42 9.45
C SER A 640 -23.59 24.87 8.12
N SER A 641 -22.27 25.03 8.05
CA SER A 641 -21.53 25.47 6.85
C SER A 641 -21.80 24.62 5.58
N PRO A 642 -21.67 25.18 4.37
CA PRO A 642 -21.65 24.36 3.16
C PRO A 642 -20.43 23.43 3.13
N LEU A 643 -20.46 22.40 2.28
CA LEU A 643 -19.29 21.57 1.99
C LEU A 643 -18.24 22.39 1.23
N GLU A 644 -16.96 22.03 1.35
CA GLU A 644 -15.88 22.76 0.67
C GLU A 644 -16.01 22.67 -0.87
N ASN A 645 -15.71 23.78 -1.55
CA ASN A 645 -15.65 23.84 -3.01
C ASN A 645 -14.37 23.16 -3.52
N CYS A 646 -14.49 22.41 -4.61
CA CYS A 646 -13.36 21.90 -5.36
C CYS A 646 -12.79 23.03 -6.24
N TYR A 647 -11.64 23.57 -5.82
CA TYR A 647 -10.86 24.53 -6.60
C TYR A 647 -9.62 23.87 -7.22
N SER A 648 -9.15 24.41 -8.35
CA SER A 648 -7.88 23.96 -8.95
C SER A 648 -6.69 24.16 -8.01
N ASN A 649 -5.81 23.16 -7.96
CA ASN A 649 -4.55 23.21 -7.20
C ASN A 649 -3.31 23.37 -8.11
N LEU A 650 -3.47 23.86 -9.35
CA LEU A 650 -2.33 24.10 -10.26
C LEU A 650 -1.44 25.30 -9.85
N LEU A 651 -1.97 26.27 -9.09
CA LEU A 651 -1.26 27.49 -8.66
C LEU A 651 -0.67 27.47 -7.23
N PRO A 652 -1.34 26.84 -6.22
CA PRO A 652 -0.73 26.63 -4.91
C PRO A 652 0.64 25.95 -4.99
N GLU A 653 1.41 26.03 -3.90
CA GLU A 653 2.77 25.48 -3.82
C GLU A 653 3.73 26.06 -4.89
N LEU A 654 3.87 27.40 -4.92
CA LEU A 654 4.89 28.11 -5.73
C LEU A 654 4.81 27.82 -7.26
N ASN A 655 3.59 27.72 -7.83
CA ASN A 655 3.37 27.36 -9.23
C ASN A 655 3.91 25.97 -9.65
N LYS A 656 4.27 25.08 -8.70
CA LYS A 656 4.78 23.73 -9.01
C LYS A 656 3.84 22.93 -9.91
N GLY A 657 2.54 22.99 -9.62
CA GLY A 657 1.51 22.28 -10.39
C GLY A 657 1.51 22.68 -11.87
N ILE A 658 1.38 23.97 -12.15
CA ILE A 658 1.37 24.48 -13.52
C ILE A 658 2.72 24.30 -14.24
N GLN A 659 3.86 24.47 -13.56
CA GLN A 659 5.17 24.19 -14.18
C GLN A 659 5.32 22.70 -14.56
N SER A 660 4.88 21.77 -13.71
CA SER A 660 4.88 20.33 -14.02
C SER A 660 3.98 19.99 -15.21
N LEU A 661 2.77 20.58 -15.24
CA LEU A 661 1.86 20.48 -16.37
C LEU A 661 2.52 20.97 -17.67
N LEU A 662 3.01 22.21 -17.70
CA LEU A 662 3.67 22.83 -18.85
C LEU A 662 4.84 22.00 -19.39
N LEU A 663 5.73 21.53 -18.50
CA LEU A 663 6.85 20.66 -18.88
C LEU A 663 6.35 19.36 -19.53
N SER A 664 5.29 18.76 -18.98
CA SER A 664 4.71 17.52 -19.52
C SER A 664 3.94 17.72 -20.84
N LEU A 665 3.34 18.89 -21.09
CA LEU A 665 2.66 19.20 -22.36
C LEU A 665 3.65 19.25 -23.52
N VAL A 666 4.77 19.97 -23.33
CA VAL A 666 5.86 20.04 -24.33
C VAL A 666 6.59 18.69 -24.42
N GLY A 667 6.81 18.01 -23.28
CA GLY A 667 7.48 16.71 -23.19
C GLY A 667 6.74 15.55 -23.87
N LEU A 668 5.41 15.62 -23.94
CA LEU A 668 4.53 14.69 -24.64
C LEU A 668 4.10 15.18 -26.03
N LYS A 669 4.58 16.36 -26.47
CA LYS A 669 4.20 17.02 -27.73
C LYS A 669 2.69 17.32 -27.87
N ILE A 670 1.96 17.45 -26.76
CA ILE A 670 0.53 17.81 -26.76
C ILE A 670 0.34 19.28 -27.16
N ALA A 671 1.28 20.14 -26.73
CA ALA A 671 1.35 21.54 -27.09
C ALA A 671 2.81 22.00 -27.06
N VAL A 672 3.26 22.68 -28.12
CA VAL A 672 4.63 23.17 -28.32
C VAL A 672 4.70 24.69 -28.56
N THR A 673 3.58 25.36 -28.83
CA THR A 673 3.49 26.83 -28.87
C THR A 673 2.75 27.39 -27.65
N LEU A 674 2.95 28.67 -27.35
CA LEU A 674 2.22 29.36 -26.27
C LEU A 674 0.70 29.42 -26.55
N GLU A 675 0.30 29.45 -27.81
CA GLU A 675 -1.11 29.46 -28.25
C GLU A 675 -1.79 28.11 -28.01
N GLU A 676 -1.13 27.00 -28.37
CA GLU A 676 -1.59 25.64 -28.05
C GLU A 676 -1.65 25.40 -26.53
N ILE A 677 -0.63 25.87 -25.79
CA ILE A 677 -0.61 25.77 -24.32
C ILE A 677 -1.76 26.56 -23.72
N TYR A 678 -2.03 27.78 -24.18
CA TYR A 678 -3.18 28.57 -23.72
C TYR A 678 -4.51 27.86 -24.02
N SER A 679 -4.66 27.32 -25.24
CA SER A 679 -5.82 26.52 -25.64
C SER A 679 -6.02 25.28 -24.74
N PHE A 680 -4.95 24.56 -24.41
CA PHE A 680 -5.00 23.45 -23.44
C PHE A 680 -5.39 23.96 -22.04
N MET A 681 -4.80 25.05 -21.56
CA MET A 681 -5.05 25.57 -20.22
C MET A 681 -6.51 26.03 -20.04
N CYS A 682 -7.16 26.54 -21.09
CA CYS A 682 -8.62 26.80 -21.07
C CYS A 682 -9.49 25.54 -20.87
N HIS A 683 -8.93 24.33 -21.05
CA HIS A 683 -9.60 23.06 -20.79
C HIS A 683 -9.34 22.47 -19.39
N THR A 684 -8.54 23.14 -18.55
CA THR A 684 -8.29 22.73 -17.15
C THR A 684 -9.37 23.25 -16.21
N LEU A 685 -9.45 22.74 -14.97
CA LEU A 685 -10.34 23.30 -13.95
C LEU A 685 -9.92 24.74 -13.61
N LEU A 686 -8.60 25.03 -13.60
CA LEU A 686 -8.08 26.41 -13.51
C LEU A 686 -8.61 27.31 -14.65
N GLY A 687 -8.69 26.78 -15.87
CA GLY A 687 -9.25 27.49 -17.03
C GLY A 687 -10.74 27.80 -16.86
N VAL A 688 -11.53 26.85 -16.35
CA VAL A 688 -12.94 27.07 -16.00
C VAL A 688 -13.07 28.09 -14.85
N GLN A 689 -12.16 28.05 -13.88
CA GLN A 689 -12.14 28.88 -12.69
C GLN A 689 -11.28 30.15 -12.83
N GLN A 690 -11.01 30.62 -14.06
CA GLN A 690 -10.17 31.80 -14.33
C GLN A 690 -10.63 33.07 -13.57
N GLN A 691 -11.90 33.16 -13.19
CA GLN A 691 -12.46 34.25 -12.38
C GLN A 691 -11.91 34.31 -10.93
N LEU A 692 -11.24 33.24 -10.47
CA LEU A 692 -10.59 33.17 -9.15
C LEU A 692 -9.11 33.62 -9.19
N LEU A 693 -8.55 33.91 -10.37
CA LEU A 693 -7.25 34.57 -10.47
C LEU A 693 -7.32 35.96 -9.82
N SER A 694 -6.18 36.45 -9.31
CA SER A 694 -6.10 37.85 -8.89
C SER A 694 -6.36 38.77 -10.09
N LYS A 695 -6.99 39.92 -9.86
CA LYS A 695 -7.37 40.90 -10.91
C LYS A 695 -6.17 41.45 -11.72
N GLU A 696 -4.96 41.12 -11.31
CA GLU A 696 -3.68 41.61 -11.83
C GLU A 696 -2.95 40.59 -12.71
N LYS A 697 -3.32 39.29 -12.69
CA LYS A 697 -2.69 38.24 -13.51
C LYS A 697 -3.71 37.54 -14.40
N SER A 698 -3.53 37.59 -15.72
CA SER A 698 -4.30 36.73 -16.63
C SER A 698 -3.72 35.31 -16.68
N LEU A 699 -4.52 34.34 -17.12
CA LEU A 699 -4.06 32.96 -17.34
C LEU A 699 -2.83 32.90 -18.28
N LEU A 700 -2.78 33.80 -19.27
CA LEU A 700 -1.68 33.91 -20.23
C LEU A 700 -0.39 34.45 -19.60
N ASP A 701 -0.48 35.29 -18.57
CA ASP A 701 0.70 35.79 -17.86
C ASP A 701 1.27 34.72 -16.91
N VAL A 702 0.41 33.94 -16.26
CA VAL A 702 0.85 32.77 -15.47
C VAL A 702 1.52 31.72 -16.36
N ILE A 703 1.02 31.50 -17.58
CA ILE A 703 1.65 30.60 -18.57
C ILE A 703 3.04 31.11 -18.97
N LYS A 704 3.20 32.41 -19.26
CA LYS A 704 4.51 33.01 -19.56
C LYS A 704 5.48 32.83 -18.39
N GLU A 705 5.07 33.22 -17.19
CA GLU A 705 5.85 33.07 -15.95
C GLU A 705 6.27 31.60 -15.74
N GLY A 706 5.37 30.65 -15.97
CA GLY A 706 5.67 29.21 -15.90
C GLY A 706 6.69 28.76 -16.94
N VAL A 707 6.55 29.18 -18.20
CA VAL A 707 7.49 28.83 -19.29
C VAL A 707 8.85 29.50 -19.11
N GLU A 708 8.91 30.77 -18.70
CA GLU A 708 10.13 31.50 -18.39
C GLU A 708 10.91 30.84 -17.24
N ASN A 709 10.22 30.43 -16.17
CA ASN A 709 10.83 29.65 -15.09
C ASN A 709 11.38 28.29 -15.57
N LEU A 710 10.68 27.58 -16.46
CA LEU A 710 11.15 26.30 -17.01
C LEU A 710 12.34 26.47 -17.97
N ILE A 711 12.45 27.59 -18.67
CA ILE A 711 13.61 27.94 -19.51
C ILE A 711 14.80 28.33 -18.61
N GLY A 712 14.57 29.15 -17.58
CA GLY A 712 15.61 29.54 -16.60
C GLY A 712 16.18 28.38 -15.80
N ASN A 713 15.41 27.31 -15.59
CA ASN A 713 15.86 26.06 -14.97
C ASN A 713 16.47 25.04 -15.97
N GLU A 714 16.70 25.43 -17.22
CA GLU A 714 17.21 24.57 -18.32
C GLU A 714 16.34 23.33 -18.66
N LEU A 715 15.06 23.31 -18.27
CA LEU A 715 14.14 22.20 -18.55
C LEU A 715 13.46 22.34 -19.93
N LEU A 716 13.26 23.57 -20.39
CA LEU A 716 12.77 23.91 -21.74
C LEU A 716 13.78 24.80 -22.48
N LYS A 717 13.69 24.79 -23.81
CA LYS A 717 14.41 25.70 -24.73
C LYS A 717 13.44 26.22 -25.79
N GLY A 718 13.23 27.54 -25.81
CA GLY A 718 12.52 28.20 -26.90
C GLY A 718 13.40 28.32 -28.15
N LYS A 719 12.80 28.12 -29.32
CA LYS A 719 13.39 28.41 -30.63
C LYS A 719 12.49 29.39 -31.38
N SER A 720 12.99 30.59 -31.65
CA SER A 720 12.33 31.53 -32.55
C SER A 720 12.43 31.04 -33.99
N SER A 721 11.31 30.96 -34.71
CA SER A 721 11.32 30.77 -36.16
C SER A 721 11.32 32.13 -36.85
N GLU A 722 12.40 32.50 -37.53
CA GLU A 722 12.50 33.74 -38.33
C GLU A 722 11.88 33.59 -39.74
N LYS A 723 10.89 32.71 -39.88
CA LYS A 723 10.14 32.52 -41.13
C LYS A 723 8.71 33.02 -40.94
N ASP A 724 8.36 34.00 -41.78
CA ASP A 724 7.14 34.79 -41.78
C ASP A 724 6.97 35.73 -40.57
N ASN A 725 6.19 36.81 -40.75
CA ASN A 725 6.13 37.97 -39.84
C ASN A 725 5.43 37.71 -38.48
N ASN A 726 5.17 36.45 -38.11
CA ASN A 726 4.70 36.05 -36.79
C ASN A 726 5.82 35.28 -36.09
N SER A 727 6.50 35.91 -35.13
CA SER A 727 7.57 35.30 -34.34
C SER A 727 7.04 34.29 -33.31
N GLN A 728 6.53 33.15 -33.77
CA GLN A 728 6.12 32.06 -32.89
C GLN A 728 7.35 31.34 -32.32
N THR A 729 7.50 31.41 -31.00
CA THR A 729 8.51 30.66 -30.25
C THR A 729 8.04 29.21 -30.08
N VAL A 730 8.71 28.28 -30.76
CA VAL A 730 8.47 26.84 -30.60
C VAL A 730 9.26 26.35 -29.38
N LEU A 731 8.56 25.79 -28.40
CA LEU A 731 9.16 25.23 -27.19
C LEU A 731 9.65 23.80 -27.46
N THR A 732 10.85 23.50 -27.01
CA THR A 732 11.47 22.18 -27.10
C THR A 732 11.98 21.74 -25.73
N ILE A 733 11.72 20.49 -25.35
CA ILE A 733 12.16 19.95 -24.05
C ILE A 733 13.65 19.59 -24.07
N THR A 734 14.36 19.79 -22.97
CA THR A 734 15.76 19.36 -22.84
C THR A 734 15.85 17.89 -22.38
N ARG A 735 17.05 17.29 -22.46
CA ARG A 735 17.30 15.95 -21.89
C ARG A 735 16.98 15.92 -20.38
N LEU A 736 17.39 16.96 -19.64
CA LEU A 736 17.06 17.11 -18.23
C LEU A 736 15.56 17.29 -18.01
N GLY A 737 14.88 18.12 -18.81
CA GLY A 737 13.42 18.26 -18.76
C GLY A 737 12.67 16.94 -19.00
N LYS A 738 13.12 16.14 -19.97
CA LYS A 738 12.57 14.81 -20.27
C LYS A 738 12.77 13.83 -19.11
N ALA A 739 13.97 13.79 -18.55
CA ALA A 739 14.29 13.00 -17.37
C ALA A 739 13.45 13.41 -16.14
N THR A 740 13.30 14.71 -15.87
CA THR A 740 12.53 15.23 -14.74
C THR A 740 11.05 14.86 -14.82
N TYR A 741 10.40 15.02 -15.98
CA TYR A 741 8.97 14.65 -16.09
C TYR A 741 8.74 13.13 -16.03
N LYS A 742 9.62 12.32 -16.63
CA LYS A 742 9.48 10.86 -16.61
C LYS A 742 9.81 10.25 -15.25
N GLY A 743 10.87 10.73 -14.62
CA GLY A 743 11.20 10.40 -13.23
C GLY A 743 10.17 10.93 -12.23
N SER A 744 9.24 11.82 -12.63
CA SER A 744 8.29 12.48 -11.73
C SER A 744 8.99 13.14 -10.53
N ILE A 745 10.14 13.78 -10.79
CA ILE A 745 10.99 14.43 -9.77
C ILE A 745 10.49 15.86 -9.55
N ASP A 746 10.45 16.32 -8.28
CA ASP A 746 10.14 17.72 -7.96
C ASP A 746 11.10 18.67 -8.70
N LEU A 747 10.54 19.63 -9.43
CA LEU A 747 11.25 20.64 -10.20
C LEU A 747 12.26 21.39 -9.31
N ALA A 748 11.91 21.67 -8.05
CA ALA A 748 12.78 22.33 -7.09
C ALA A 748 13.99 21.47 -6.64
N ARG A 749 13.93 20.15 -6.81
CA ARG A 749 14.98 19.20 -6.41
C ARG A 749 15.73 18.57 -7.59
N CYS A 750 15.22 18.62 -8.82
CA CYS A 750 15.85 17.97 -9.98
C CYS A 750 17.31 18.43 -10.22
N ASN A 751 17.57 19.73 -10.10
CA ASN A 751 18.92 20.31 -10.20
C ASN A 751 19.83 19.97 -9.01
N ALA A 752 19.30 19.51 -7.87
CA ALA A 752 20.09 18.96 -6.78
C ALA A 752 20.42 17.48 -7.05
N LEU A 753 19.40 16.67 -7.35
CA LEU A 753 19.54 15.25 -7.69
C LEU A 753 20.54 15.01 -8.84
N TYR A 754 20.47 15.80 -9.91
CA TYR A 754 21.42 15.71 -11.02
C TYR A 754 22.88 15.92 -10.57
N ARG A 755 23.13 16.91 -9.70
CA ARG A 755 24.47 17.17 -9.13
C ARG A 755 24.91 16.08 -8.17
N GLU A 756 24.01 15.52 -7.36
CA GLU A 756 24.31 14.42 -6.45
C GLU A 756 24.67 13.13 -7.21
N LEU A 757 23.90 12.77 -8.25
CA LEU A 757 24.21 11.64 -9.13
C LEU A 757 25.53 11.83 -9.89
N LYS A 758 25.80 13.06 -10.37
CA LYS A 758 27.04 13.37 -11.09
C LYS A 758 28.27 13.30 -10.19
N LYS A 759 28.22 13.88 -8.99
CA LYS A 759 29.25 13.71 -7.95
C LYS A 759 29.40 12.23 -7.54
N GLY A 760 28.29 11.49 -7.54
CA GLY A 760 28.29 10.05 -7.32
C GLY A 760 29.11 9.29 -8.38
N LEU A 761 29.07 9.65 -9.67
CA LEU A 761 29.91 9.05 -10.70
C LEU A 761 31.41 9.28 -10.47
N GLU A 762 31.79 10.41 -9.84
CA GLU A 762 33.18 10.74 -9.52
C GLU A 762 33.76 9.91 -8.35
N GLY A 763 32.89 9.25 -7.55
CA GLY A 763 33.30 8.60 -6.30
C GLY A 763 32.30 7.57 -5.76
N LEU A 764 31.76 6.70 -6.62
CA LEU A 764 30.74 5.72 -6.21
C LEU A 764 31.37 4.59 -5.36
N VAL A 765 30.85 4.37 -4.16
CA VAL A 765 31.30 3.29 -3.28
C VAL A 765 30.42 2.06 -3.55
N LEU A 766 30.97 1.08 -4.25
CA LEU A 766 30.28 -0.16 -4.65
C LEU A 766 30.50 -1.33 -3.67
N GLU A 767 31.34 -1.15 -2.65
CA GLU A 767 31.57 -2.15 -1.58
C GLU A 767 30.32 -2.35 -0.69
N SER A 768 29.42 -1.37 -0.67
CA SER A 768 28.19 -1.39 0.14
C SER A 768 27.08 -0.58 -0.51
N ASN A 769 25.84 -1.08 -0.43
CA ASN A 769 24.66 -0.39 -0.96
C ASN A 769 24.37 0.97 -0.28
N LEU A 770 25.06 1.33 0.81
CA LEU A 770 24.82 2.54 1.60
C LEU A 770 24.90 3.85 0.79
N HIS A 771 25.84 3.99 -0.16
CA HIS A 771 25.91 5.21 -1.00
C HIS A 771 24.73 5.27 -1.98
N LEU A 772 24.34 4.15 -2.59
CA LEU A 772 23.15 4.07 -3.44
C LEU A 772 21.85 4.33 -2.66
N LEU A 773 21.78 3.85 -1.40
CA LEU A 773 20.68 4.14 -0.49
C LEU A 773 20.58 5.62 -0.13
N TYR A 774 21.69 6.32 0.10
CA TYR A 774 21.68 7.77 0.32
C TYR A 774 21.07 8.50 -0.89
N LEU A 775 21.53 8.18 -2.10
CA LEU A 775 21.00 8.74 -3.35
C LEU A 775 19.50 8.41 -3.54
N ALA A 776 19.07 7.21 -3.14
CA ALA A 776 17.68 6.75 -3.17
C ALA A 776 16.85 7.11 -1.91
N THR A 777 17.40 7.88 -0.96
CA THR A 777 16.64 8.34 0.21
C THR A 777 15.83 9.59 -0.17
N PRO A 778 14.49 9.57 -0.01
CA PRO A 778 13.61 10.65 -0.48
C PRO A 778 13.74 11.92 0.35
N TYR A 779 13.61 13.09 -0.29
CA TYR A 779 13.75 14.38 0.38
C TYR A 779 12.59 14.67 1.36
N ASP A 780 11.36 14.25 1.06
CA ASP A 780 10.15 14.63 1.82
C ASP A 780 10.06 14.00 3.23
N MET A 781 10.91 13.00 3.52
CA MET A 781 10.99 12.34 4.83
C MET A 781 11.99 13.01 5.78
N ILE A 782 12.83 13.92 5.26
CA ILE A 782 13.94 14.58 5.98
C ILE A 782 13.42 15.50 7.10
N ASP A 783 12.42 16.33 6.79
CA ASP A 783 11.88 17.34 7.71
C ASP A 783 11.12 16.72 8.90
N ASN A 784 10.68 15.47 8.73
CA ASN A 784 10.01 14.66 9.76
C ASN A 784 10.99 13.83 10.61
N CYS A 785 12.30 13.96 10.39
CA CYS A 785 13.33 13.15 11.02
C CYS A 785 14.17 13.97 12.02
N ASN A 786 14.06 13.64 13.31
CA ASN A 786 14.96 14.13 14.35
C ASN A 786 15.89 12.99 14.80
N PRO A 787 17.18 12.98 14.42
CA PRO A 787 18.11 11.93 14.83
C PRO A 787 18.40 11.94 16.33
N ASP A 788 18.37 10.76 16.95
CA ASP A 788 19.06 10.53 18.22
C ASP A 788 20.55 10.41 17.92
N TRP A 789 21.34 11.39 18.36
CA TRP A 789 22.76 11.47 18.04
C TRP A 789 23.61 10.37 18.69
N MET A 790 23.16 9.80 19.82
CA MET A 790 23.83 8.66 20.46
C MET A 790 23.56 7.36 19.72
N ILE A 791 22.35 7.18 19.16
CA ILE A 791 22.05 6.11 18.21
C ILE A 791 22.83 6.32 16.91
N TYR A 792 22.87 7.54 16.38
CA TYR A 792 23.60 7.89 15.14
C TYR A 792 25.09 7.53 15.26
N LEU A 793 25.76 7.97 16.32
CA LEU A 793 27.17 7.63 16.58
C LEU A 793 27.35 6.11 16.77
N ARG A 794 26.44 5.43 17.48
CA ARG A 794 26.49 3.96 17.65
C ARG A 794 26.36 3.22 16.32
N GLN A 795 25.52 3.68 15.40
CA GLN A 795 25.39 3.09 14.06
C GLN A 795 26.59 3.41 13.17
N PHE A 796 27.12 4.63 13.20
CA PHE A 796 28.35 5.00 12.49
C PHE A 796 29.54 4.13 12.91
N ASN A 797 29.67 3.84 14.21
CA ASN A 797 30.73 2.99 14.77
C ASN A 797 30.53 1.48 14.49
N GLN A 798 29.40 1.08 13.86
CA GLN A 798 29.13 -0.29 13.41
C GLN A 798 29.34 -0.47 11.89
N LEU A 799 29.66 0.61 11.17
CA LEU A 799 29.99 0.59 9.75
C LEU A 799 31.46 0.16 9.53
N SER A 800 31.74 -0.43 8.37
CA SER A 800 33.13 -0.72 7.97
C SER A 800 33.91 0.58 7.69
N PRO A 801 35.26 0.57 7.69
CA PRO A 801 36.05 1.74 7.30
C PRO A 801 35.76 2.25 5.88
N ALA A 802 35.24 1.38 4.99
CA ALA A 802 34.83 1.78 3.65
C ALA A 802 33.47 2.48 3.61
N GLU A 803 32.56 2.06 4.49
CA GLU A 803 31.24 2.65 4.67
C GLU A 803 31.31 3.98 5.43
N GLN A 804 32.22 4.12 6.40
CA GLN A 804 32.47 5.37 7.12
C GLN A 804 32.93 6.49 6.17
N ARG A 805 33.75 6.18 5.15
CA ARG A 805 34.12 7.14 4.09
C ARG A 805 32.92 7.71 3.32
N ILE A 806 31.78 7.01 3.27
CA ILE A 806 30.57 7.51 2.58
C ILE A 806 30.06 8.77 3.29
N ALA A 807 30.18 8.86 4.63
CA ALA A 807 29.77 10.05 5.37
C ALA A 807 30.62 11.28 4.99
N ASP A 808 31.95 11.13 4.88
CA ASP A 808 32.84 12.20 4.39
C ASP A 808 32.55 12.58 2.92
N ILE A 809 32.30 11.60 2.05
CA ILE A 809 31.93 11.83 0.63
C ILE A 809 30.62 12.61 0.53
N VAL A 810 29.62 12.28 1.36
CA VAL A 810 28.33 12.96 1.45
C VAL A 810 28.47 14.37 2.05
N GLY A 811 29.40 14.57 2.99
CA GLY A 811 29.72 15.86 3.62
C GLY A 811 29.44 15.94 5.13
N VAL A 812 29.22 14.80 5.79
CA VAL A 812 28.95 14.67 7.23
C VAL A 812 30.15 13.99 7.90
N PRO A 813 31.18 14.74 8.34
CA PRO A 813 32.38 14.13 8.91
C PRO A 813 32.11 13.53 10.29
N GLU A 814 32.80 12.45 10.64
CA GLU A 814 32.70 11.77 11.96
C GLU A 814 32.75 12.78 13.12
N SER A 815 33.72 13.71 13.07
CA SER A 815 33.93 14.74 14.10
C SER A 815 32.74 15.68 14.33
N PHE A 816 31.76 15.73 13.43
CA PHE A 816 30.48 16.41 13.63
C PHE A 816 29.49 15.53 14.40
N ILE A 817 29.34 14.26 13.99
CA ILE A 817 28.45 13.28 14.64
C ILE A 817 28.86 13.09 16.10
N THR A 818 30.15 12.87 16.36
CA THR A 818 30.69 12.69 17.72
C THR A 818 30.51 13.92 18.60
N LYS A 819 30.54 15.14 18.02
CA LYS A 819 30.27 16.40 18.76
C LYS A 819 28.80 16.60 19.06
N LYS A 820 27.90 16.32 18.11
CA LYS A 820 26.46 16.31 18.36
C LYS A 820 26.08 15.31 19.46
N ALA A 821 26.62 14.09 19.40
CA ALA A 821 26.36 13.03 20.37
C ALA A 821 26.86 13.39 21.80
N SER A 822 27.96 14.13 21.91
CA SER A 822 28.52 14.60 23.19
C SER A 822 28.04 15.99 23.61
N GLY A 823 27.03 16.56 22.93
CA GLY A 823 26.47 17.88 23.27
C GLY A 823 27.42 19.07 23.05
N GLN A 824 28.54 18.87 22.35
CA GLN A 824 29.57 19.91 22.19
C GLN A 824 29.19 20.95 21.14
N ALA A 825 29.49 22.22 21.42
CA ALA A 825 29.29 23.33 20.48
C ALA A 825 30.11 23.15 19.17
N ILE A 826 29.47 23.41 18.02
CA ILE A 826 30.02 23.10 16.70
C ILE A 826 30.32 24.39 15.92
N ARG A 827 31.55 24.53 15.44
CA ARG A 827 32.03 25.72 14.70
C ARG A 827 31.87 25.66 13.17
N LYS A 828 31.58 24.48 12.62
CA LYS A 828 31.26 24.30 11.19
C LYS A 828 29.77 23.99 11.07
N ASN A 829 29.04 24.85 10.36
CA ASN A 829 27.66 24.51 10.00
C ASN A 829 27.69 23.40 8.93
N VAL A 830 26.95 22.32 9.17
CA VAL A 830 26.77 21.21 8.23
C VAL A 830 25.27 21.14 7.95
N ASP A 831 24.91 20.98 6.68
CA ASP A 831 23.51 20.97 6.24
C ASP A 831 22.70 19.90 7.01
N SER A 832 21.65 20.34 7.69
CA SER A 832 20.74 19.48 8.45
C SER A 832 20.02 18.49 7.54
N THR A 833 19.71 18.88 6.30
CA THR A 833 19.02 18.02 5.34
C THR A 833 19.89 16.84 4.92
N VAL A 834 21.15 17.11 4.57
CA VAL A 834 22.18 16.10 4.26
C VAL A 834 22.41 15.18 5.47
N THR A 835 22.50 15.75 6.67
CA THR A 835 22.77 15.00 7.90
C THR A 835 21.60 14.08 8.29
N ASN A 836 20.36 14.57 8.20
CA ASN A 836 19.15 13.78 8.48
C ASN A 836 18.94 12.71 7.39
N ARG A 837 19.20 13.02 6.12
CA ARG A 837 19.11 12.06 5.00
C ARG A 837 20.12 10.91 5.16
N LEU A 838 21.34 11.19 5.61
CA LEU A 838 22.33 10.16 5.91
C LEU A 838 21.85 9.25 7.07
N TYR A 839 21.25 9.82 8.13
CA TYR A 839 20.65 9.01 9.22
C TYR A 839 19.51 8.11 8.72
N LEU A 840 18.60 8.63 7.88
CA LEU A 840 17.54 7.84 7.25
C LEU A 840 18.11 6.74 6.34
N SER A 841 19.23 6.99 5.65
CA SER A 841 19.92 5.95 4.87
C SER A 841 20.51 4.84 5.77
N PHE A 842 20.93 5.15 7.01
CA PHE A 842 21.35 4.12 7.97
C PHE A 842 20.16 3.27 8.43
N VAL A 843 18.99 3.86 8.68
CA VAL A 843 17.74 3.11 8.98
C VAL A 843 17.42 2.14 7.85
N LEU A 844 17.45 2.60 6.59
CA LEU A 844 17.22 1.77 5.41
C LEU A 844 18.29 0.68 5.25
N TYR A 845 19.56 0.98 5.55
CA TYR A 845 20.66 0.05 5.36
C TYR A 845 20.64 -1.10 6.38
N THR A 846 20.43 -0.78 7.67
CA THR A 846 20.21 -1.80 8.71
C THR A 846 18.95 -2.62 8.44
N LEU A 847 17.91 -2.01 7.85
CA LEU A 847 16.68 -2.72 7.45
C LEU A 847 16.90 -3.70 6.29
N LEU A 848 17.67 -3.35 5.26
CA LEU A 848 18.04 -4.30 4.19
C LEU A 848 18.97 -5.43 4.72
N LYS A 849 19.84 -5.15 5.69
CA LYS A 849 20.69 -6.17 6.34
C LYS A 849 19.88 -7.17 7.18
N GLU A 850 18.88 -6.71 7.93
CA GLU A 850 18.18 -7.53 8.93
C GLU A 850 16.82 -8.08 8.45
N THR A 851 16.20 -7.48 7.43
CA THR A 851 14.85 -7.82 6.92
C THR A 851 13.75 -7.84 7.99
N ASN A 852 13.95 -7.12 9.11
CA ASN A 852 13.03 -7.14 10.25
C ASN A 852 12.74 -5.74 10.79
N VAL A 853 11.56 -5.21 10.42
CA VAL A 853 11.07 -3.89 10.81
C VAL A 853 11.04 -3.70 12.34
N TRP A 854 10.79 -4.74 13.13
CA TRP A 854 10.76 -4.64 14.60
C TRP A 854 12.15 -4.39 15.21
N SER A 855 13.16 -5.14 14.78
CA SER A 855 14.56 -4.94 15.25
C SER A 855 15.05 -3.52 14.96
N VAL A 856 14.77 -3.01 13.75
CA VAL A 856 15.14 -1.64 13.34
C VAL A 856 14.33 -0.58 14.10
N SER A 857 13.03 -0.81 14.30
CA SER A 857 12.14 0.06 15.09
C SER A 857 12.67 0.27 16.51
N GLU A 858 13.12 -0.81 17.17
CA GLU A 858 13.70 -0.77 18.51
C GLU A 858 15.12 -0.14 18.51
N LYS A 859 15.98 -0.51 17.55
CA LYS A 859 17.36 0.01 17.44
C LYS A 859 17.45 1.51 17.19
N PHE A 860 16.52 2.07 16.42
CA PHE A 860 16.48 3.50 16.08
C PHE A 860 15.47 4.32 16.88
N ASN A 861 14.78 3.70 17.86
CA ASN A 861 13.71 4.33 18.64
C ASN A 861 12.61 5.00 17.78
N MET A 862 12.29 4.37 16.63
CA MET A 862 11.30 4.85 15.66
C MET A 862 10.07 3.95 15.67
N SER A 863 8.87 4.49 15.46
CA SER A 863 7.68 3.64 15.31
C SER A 863 7.79 2.75 14.07
N ARG A 864 7.50 1.45 14.19
CA ARG A 864 7.57 0.46 13.11
C ARG A 864 6.80 0.84 11.84
N GLY A 865 5.66 1.52 11.97
CA GLY A 865 4.92 2.09 10.83
C GLY A 865 5.68 3.22 10.10
N TYR A 866 6.47 4.04 10.80
CA TYR A 866 7.35 5.04 10.17
C TYR A 866 8.52 4.36 9.44
N VAL A 867 9.14 3.34 10.03
CA VAL A 867 10.21 2.54 9.38
C VAL A 867 9.70 1.88 8.09
N GLN A 868 8.50 1.29 8.11
CA GLN A 868 7.88 0.74 6.88
C GLN A 868 7.48 1.84 5.88
N SER A 869 7.05 3.01 6.35
CA SER A 869 6.76 4.17 5.48
C SER A 869 8.02 4.68 4.79
N LEU A 870 9.15 4.77 5.51
CA LEU A 870 10.45 5.15 4.96
C LEU A 870 10.90 4.18 3.86
N LEU A 871 10.80 2.87 4.12
CA LEU A 871 11.07 1.83 3.12
C LEU A 871 10.19 1.99 1.88
N THR A 872 8.89 2.20 2.06
CA THR A 872 7.92 2.35 0.95
C THR A 872 8.21 3.61 0.12
N SER A 873 8.48 4.75 0.78
CA SER A 873 8.84 6.00 0.10
C SER A 873 10.19 5.89 -0.61
N ALA A 874 11.18 5.21 -0.01
CA ALA A 874 12.48 4.95 -0.64
C ALA A 874 12.37 4.01 -1.86
N ALA A 875 11.53 2.96 -1.79
CA ALA A 875 11.25 2.11 -2.96
C ALA A 875 10.59 2.89 -4.11
N SER A 876 9.64 3.77 -3.78
CA SER A 876 9.01 4.64 -4.78
C SER A 876 9.99 5.65 -5.37
N PHE A 877 10.79 6.32 -4.54
CA PHE A 877 11.77 7.30 -5.00
C PHE A 877 12.94 6.66 -5.77
N ALA A 878 13.38 5.45 -5.40
CA ALA A 878 14.34 4.68 -6.19
C ALA A 878 13.83 4.40 -7.61
N SER A 879 12.53 4.09 -7.77
CA SER A 879 11.88 3.96 -9.09
C SER A 879 11.84 5.29 -9.86
N CYS A 880 11.60 6.42 -9.17
CA CYS A 880 11.64 7.76 -9.77
C CYS A 880 13.04 8.12 -10.27
N VAL A 881 14.08 7.91 -9.44
CA VAL A 881 15.49 8.16 -9.79
C VAL A 881 15.96 7.20 -10.88
N LEU A 882 15.49 5.94 -10.90
CA LEU A 882 15.74 5.01 -12.00
C LEU A 882 15.24 5.58 -13.34
N HIS A 883 13.96 5.95 -13.44
CA HIS A 883 13.40 6.51 -14.68
C HIS A 883 14.02 7.87 -15.08
N PHE A 884 14.48 8.66 -14.11
CA PHE A 884 15.29 9.87 -14.37
C PHE A 884 16.64 9.52 -15.01
N CYS A 885 17.34 8.50 -14.50
CA CYS A 885 18.60 8.01 -15.06
C CYS A 885 18.44 7.29 -16.41
N GLU A 886 17.27 6.71 -16.72
CA GLU A 886 17.02 6.04 -18.00
C GLU A 886 17.00 6.99 -19.21
N GLU A 887 16.71 8.27 -19.01
CA GLU A 887 16.68 9.31 -20.05
C GLU A 887 18.00 10.09 -20.18
N LEU A 888 18.99 9.78 -19.35
CA LEU A 888 20.30 10.42 -19.33
C LEU A 888 21.40 9.38 -19.56
N GLU A 889 21.89 9.30 -20.80
CA GLU A 889 22.90 8.33 -21.27
C GLU A 889 24.13 8.22 -20.35
N GLU A 890 24.55 9.33 -19.74
CA GLU A 890 25.66 9.41 -18.78
C GLU A 890 25.41 8.67 -17.45
N PHE A 891 24.16 8.39 -17.09
CA PHE A 891 23.76 7.66 -15.87
C PHE A 891 23.44 6.18 -16.10
N TRP A 892 23.91 5.58 -17.20
CA TRP A 892 23.71 4.15 -17.52
C TRP A 892 24.10 3.18 -16.38
N VAL A 893 25.13 3.53 -15.59
CA VAL A 893 25.57 2.74 -14.41
C VAL A 893 24.46 2.64 -13.38
N TYR A 894 23.79 3.76 -13.09
CA TYR A 894 22.68 3.80 -12.14
C TYR A 894 21.45 3.02 -12.62
N LYS A 895 21.23 2.91 -13.94
CA LYS A 895 20.12 2.08 -14.47
C LYS A 895 20.23 0.64 -13.98
N ALA A 896 21.42 0.03 -14.05
CA ALA A 896 21.63 -1.34 -13.58
C ALA A 896 21.50 -1.45 -12.05
N LEU A 897 22.17 -0.56 -11.31
CA LEU A 897 22.23 -0.61 -9.84
C LEU A 897 20.88 -0.31 -9.18
N LEU A 898 20.17 0.72 -9.65
CA LEU A 898 18.87 1.12 -9.09
C LEU A 898 17.75 0.15 -9.47
N THR A 899 17.84 -0.55 -10.61
CA THR A 899 16.88 -1.61 -10.96
C THR A 899 16.85 -2.71 -9.90
N GLU A 900 18.01 -3.10 -9.38
CA GLU A 900 18.10 -4.13 -8.35
C GLU A 900 17.80 -3.57 -6.94
N LEU A 901 18.33 -2.38 -6.60
CA LEU A 901 18.02 -1.73 -5.32
C LEU A 901 16.52 -1.45 -5.15
N THR A 902 15.82 -1.07 -6.22
CA THR A 902 14.36 -0.81 -6.18
C THR A 902 13.57 -2.08 -5.84
N LYS A 903 14.00 -3.26 -6.32
CA LYS A 903 13.39 -4.55 -5.93
C LYS A 903 13.67 -4.88 -4.47
N GLN A 904 14.92 -4.70 -4.04
CA GLN A 904 15.34 -4.96 -2.65
C GLN A 904 14.58 -4.07 -1.66
N LEU A 905 14.40 -2.78 -1.96
CA LEU A 905 13.58 -1.86 -1.18
C LEU A 905 12.07 -2.18 -1.26
N THR A 906 11.57 -2.61 -2.43
CA THR A 906 10.15 -2.96 -2.61
C THR A 906 9.72 -4.12 -1.73
N TYR A 907 10.54 -5.17 -1.66
CA TYR A 907 10.17 -6.41 -0.98
C TYR A 907 10.77 -6.51 0.43
N CYS A 908 12.03 -6.11 0.61
CA CYS A 908 12.76 -6.11 1.90
C CYS A 908 12.70 -7.42 2.70
N VAL A 909 12.59 -8.55 2.01
CA VAL A 909 12.50 -9.91 2.58
C VAL A 909 13.51 -10.84 1.91
N LYS A 910 13.65 -12.05 2.46
CA LYS A 910 14.36 -13.14 1.79
C LYS A 910 13.82 -13.37 0.37
N ALA A 911 14.73 -13.50 -0.60
CA ALA A 911 14.39 -13.63 -2.02
C ALA A 911 13.42 -14.79 -2.33
N GLU A 912 13.46 -15.87 -1.55
CA GLU A 912 12.56 -17.03 -1.67
C GLU A 912 11.07 -16.71 -1.48
N LEU A 913 10.73 -15.57 -0.84
CA LEU A 913 9.35 -15.14 -0.60
C LEU A 913 8.79 -14.19 -1.67
N ILE A 914 9.67 -13.56 -2.47
CA ILE A 914 9.28 -12.54 -3.46
C ILE A 914 8.21 -13.04 -4.45
N PRO A 915 8.32 -14.26 -5.06
CA PRO A 915 7.32 -14.76 -6.00
C PRO A 915 5.92 -14.98 -5.38
N LEU A 916 5.81 -14.99 -4.05
CA LEU A 916 4.54 -15.13 -3.34
C LEU A 916 3.97 -13.76 -2.95
N MET A 917 4.84 -12.79 -2.63
CA MET A 917 4.45 -11.41 -2.29
C MET A 917 4.08 -10.54 -3.50
N GLU A 918 4.42 -10.98 -4.73
CA GLU A 918 3.83 -10.42 -5.94
C GLU A 918 2.29 -10.57 -5.96
N VAL A 919 1.76 -11.65 -5.37
CA VAL A 919 0.34 -12.02 -5.45
C VAL A 919 -0.53 -11.10 -4.61
N ALA A 920 -1.45 -10.38 -5.28
CA ALA A 920 -2.37 -9.44 -4.65
C ALA A 920 -3.10 -10.08 -3.44
N GLY A 921 -2.82 -9.54 -2.25
CA GLY A 921 -3.36 -9.98 -0.97
C GLY A 921 -2.39 -10.77 -0.07
N VAL A 922 -1.28 -11.29 -0.60
CA VAL A 922 -0.26 -12.05 0.15
C VAL A 922 0.83 -11.10 0.68
N LEU A 923 0.91 -10.97 2.00
CA LEU A 923 1.95 -10.21 2.70
C LEU A 923 2.99 -11.17 3.32
N GLU A 924 4.10 -10.65 3.86
CA GLU A 924 5.27 -11.43 4.30
C GLU A 924 4.91 -12.62 5.19
N ALA A 925 4.10 -12.41 6.23
CA ALA A 925 3.70 -13.48 7.15
C ALA A 925 2.92 -14.61 6.46
N ARG A 926 2.09 -14.27 5.46
CA ARG A 926 1.32 -15.24 4.66
C ARG A 926 2.19 -15.93 3.60
N ALA A 927 3.17 -15.21 3.03
CA ALA A 927 4.18 -15.78 2.14
C ALA A 927 5.04 -16.84 2.87
N LYS A 928 5.48 -16.56 4.11
CA LYS A 928 6.18 -17.54 4.97
C LYS A 928 5.34 -18.80 5.19
N GLN A 929 4.06 -18.66 5.53
CA GLN A 929 3.15 -19.81 5.70
C GLN A 929 2.97 -20.62 4.40
N LEU A 930 2.75 -19.95 3.26
CA LEU A 930 2.61 -20.59 1.95
C LEU A 930 3.87 -21.36 1.55
N TYR A 931 5.05 -20.74 1.72
CA TYR A 931 6.34 -21.32 1.41
C TYR A 931 6.64 -22.57 2.26
N ASN A 932 6.38 -22.49 3.56
CA ASN A 932 6.51 -23.62 4.50
C ASN A 932 5.53 -24.76 4.17
N ALA A 933 4.36 -24.45 3.63
CA ALA A 933 3.38 -25.42 3.13
C ALA A 933 3.71 -25.98 1.71
N GLY A 934 4.88 -25.65 1.14
CA GLY A 934 5.36 -26.16 -0.15
C GLY A 934 4.98 -25.32 -1.38
N TYR A 935 4.19 -24.26 -1.22
CA TYR A 935 3.81 -23.34 -2.30
C TYR A 935 4.93 -22.32 -2.52
N LYS A 936 6.02 -22.75 -3.16
CA LYS A 936 7.23 -21.94 -3.38
C LYS A 936 7.22 -21.04 -4.61
N THR A 937 6.27 -21.23 -5.53
CA THR A 937 6.23 -20.49 -6.82
C THR A 937 4.81 -20.05 -7.17
N LEU A 938 4.70 -19.04 -8.04
CA LEU A 938 3.42 -18.62 -8.65
C LEU A 938 2.68 -19.80 -9.29
N ALA A 939 3.39 -20.70 -9.96
CA ALA A 939 2.80 -21.88 -10.61
C ALA A 939 2.25 -22.90 -9.59
N HIS A 940 2.88 -23.08 -8.43
CA HIS A 940 2.33 -23.92 -7.36
C HIS A 940 1.02 -23.32 -6.82
N LEU A 941 0.98 -21.99 -6.67
CA LEU A 941 -0.17 -21.29 -6.08
C LEU A 941 -1.35 -21.15 -7.07
N ALA A 942 -1.07 -20.89 -8.34
CA ALA A 942 -2.07 -20.83 -9.40
C ALA A 942 -2.76 -22.19 -9.63
N ASN A 943 -2.04 -23.31 -9.44
CA ASN A 943 -2.58 -24.66 -9.55
C ASN A 943 -3.12 -25.23 -8.22
N ALA A 944 -3.05 -24.49 -7.12
CA ALA A 944 -3.50 -24.95 -5.81
C ALA A 944 -5.02 -25.08 -5.75
N ASN A 945 -5.52 -26.14 -5.10
CA ASN A 945 -6.93 -26.24 -4.72
C ASN A 945 -7.19 -25.34 -3.48
N PRO A 946 -8.12 -24.36 -3.54
CA PRO A 946 -8.45 -23.51 -2.41
C PRO A 946 -8.85 -24.26 -1.14
N GLU A 947 -9.53 -25.41 -1.26
CA GLU A 947 -9.94 -26.21 -0.09
C GLU A 947 -8.74 -26.89 0.60
N THR A 948 -7.65 -27.16 -0.14
CA THR A 948 -6.39 -27.68 0.42
C THR A 948 -5.61 -26.56 1.11
N LEU A 949 -5.57 -25.34 0.54
CA LEU A 949 -4.95 -24.18 1.18
C LEU A 949 -5.59 -23.87 2.54
N VAL A 950 -6.92 -23.91 2.64
CA VAL A 950 -7.66 -23.70 3.91
C VAL A 950 -7.32 -24.76 4.98
N LYS A 951 -6.98 -25.99 4.58
CA LYS A 951 -6.59 -27.07 5.51
C LYS A 951 -5.12 -26.99 5.93
N MET A 952 -4.23 -26.57 5.01
CA MET A 952 -2.79 -26.52 5.22
C MET A 952 -2.34 -25.25 5.98
N ILE A 953 -3.11 -24.16 5.89
CA ILE A 953 -2.67 -22.83 6.31
C ILE A 953 -3.58 -22.30 7.41
N GLU A 954 -3.01 -22.09 8.59
CA GLU A 954 -3.73 -21.56 9.75
C GLU A 954 -4.40 -20.21 9.45
N HIS A 955 -5.64 -20.06 9.90
CA HIS A 955 -6.41 -18.83 9.80
C HIS A 955 -6.52 -18.25 8.37
N LEU A 956 -6.63 -19.11 7.35
CA LEU A 956 -6.95 -18.72 5.98
C LEU A 956 -8.42 -19.02 5.66
N SER A 957 -9.21 -18.00 5.36
CA SER A 957 -10.62 -18.21 4.99
C SER A 957 -10.77 -18.79 3.57
N ARG A 958 -11.84 -19.55 3.33
CA ARG A 958 -12.20 -20.08 2.00
C ARG A 958 -12.33 -19.00 0.92
N ARG A 959 -12.74 -17.79 1.31
CA ARG A 959 -12.82 -16.62 0.43
C ARG A 959 -11.41 -16.13 0.05
N GLN A 960 -10.55 -15.87 1.04
CA GLN A 960 -9.16 -15.47 0.80
C GLN A 960 -8.41 -16.53 -0.04
N ALA A 961 -8.54 -17.82 0.28
CA ALA A 961 -7.90 -18.91 -0.46
C ALA A 961 -8.30 -18.93 -1.95
N LYS A 962 -9.61 -18.88 -2.26
CA LYS A 962 -10.10 -18.82 -3.65
C LYS A 962 -9.55 -17.61 -4.40
N GLN A 963 -9.55 -16.46 -3.74
CA GLN A 963 -9.11 -15.23 -4.37
C GLN A 963 -7.59 -15.17 -4.57
N ILE A 964 -6.77 -15.64 -3.62
CA ILE A 964 -5.31 -15.75 -3.76
C ILE A 964 -4.96 -16.63 -4.98
N VAL A 965 -5.65 -17.76 -5.16
CA VAL A 965 -5.48 -18.61 -6.36
C VAL A 965 -5.90 -17.85 -7.62
N SER A 966 -6.96 -17.03 -7.58
CA SER A 966 -7.35 -16.19 -8.73
C SER A 966 -6.33 -15.08 -9.04
N SER A 967 -5.76 -14.41 -8.04
CA SER A 967 -4.68 -13.42 -8.22
C SER A 967 -3.42 -14.06 -8.80
N ALA A 968 -3.04 -15.25 -8.32
CA ALA A 968 -1.90 -16.00 -8.83
C ALA A 968 -2.10 -16.46 -10.29
N LYS A 969 -3.31 -16.92 -10.64
CA LYS A 969 -3.70 -17.24 -12.03
C LYS A 969 -3.70 -16.00 -12.94
N MET A 970 -4.17 -14.85 -12.45
CA MET A 970 -4.18 -13.59 -13.20
C MET A 970 -2.76 -13.16 -13.57
N LEU A 971 -1.86 -13.07 -12.57
CA LEU A 971 -0.45 -12.72 -12.78
C LEU A 971 0.28 -13.73 -13.69
N LEU A 972 -0.08 -15.01 -13.63
CA LEU A 972 0.49 -16.03 -14.52
C LEU A 972 -0.02 -15.87 -15.96
N SER A 973 -1.28 -15.49 -16.17
CA SER A 973 -1.83 -15.13 -17.50
C SER A 973 -1.15 -13.88 -18.05
N GLU A 974 -1.03 -12.83 -17.24
CA GLU A 974 -0.38 -11.56 -17.59
C GLU A 974 1.08 -11.75 -18.05
N LYS A 975 1.84 -12.59 -17.32
CA LYS A 975 3.22 -12.96 -17.66
C LYS A 975 3.30 -13.87 -18.89
N ALA A 976 2.39 -14.82 -19.06
CA ALA A 976 2.32 -15.65 -20.26
C ALA A 976 2.01 -14.81 -21.52
N GLU A 977 1.08 -13.87 -21.42
CA GLU A 977 0.72 -12.94 -22.50
C GLU A 977 1.80 -11.88 -22.76
N ALA A 978 2.65 -11.57 -21.77
CA ALA A 978 3.83 -10.74 -21.97
C ALA A 978 4.89 -11.48 -22.80
N LEU A 979 5.20 -12.71 -22.42
CA LEU A 979 6.14 -13.56 -23.17
C LEU A 979 5.61 -13.89 -24.58
N GLN A 980 4.30 -14.03 -24.76
CA GLN A 980 3.72 -14.24 -26.10
C GLN A 980 3.84 -12.99 -26.98
N GLU A 981 3.57 -11.77 -26.47
CA GLU A 981 3.77 -10.55 -27.28
C GLU A 981 5.27 -10.32 -27.56
N GLU A 982 6.16 -10.55 -26.59
CA GLU A 982 7.62 -10.45 -26.78
C GLU A 982 8.13 -11.48 -27.82
N VAL A 983 7.55 -12.69 -27.89
CA VAL A 983 7.79 -13.66 -28.97
C VAL A 983 7.19 -13.21 -30.30
N ASP A 984 5.96 -12.71 -30.32
CA ASP A 984 5.27 -12.21 -31.51
C ASP A 984 5.91 -10.93 -32.10
N GLU A 985 6.66 -10.16 -31.30
CA GLU A 985 7.48 -9.04 -31.76
C GLU A 985 8.81 -9.54 -32.36
N LEU A 986 9.46 -10.54 -31.75
CA LEU A 986 10.68 -11.18 -32.29
C LEU A 986 10.43 -12.01 -33.56
N LEU A 987 9.21 -12.55 -33.72
CA LEU A 987 8.76 -13.24 -34.95
C LEU A 987 8.22 -12.28 -36.02
N ARG A 988 8.09 -10.99 -35.72
CA ARG A 988 7.62 -9.99 -36.68
C ARG A 988 8.71 -9.73 -37.72
N MET A 989 8.37 -9.88 -39.00
CA MET A 989 9.25 -9.42 -40.08
C MET A 989 9.63 -7.94 -39.84
N PRO A 990 10.93 -7.59 -39.80
CA PRO A 990 11.36 -6.20 -39.73
C PRO A 990 10.79 -5.40 -40.91
N ALA A 991 10.27 -4.20 -40.65
CA ALA A 991 9.70 -3.34 -41.69
C ALA A 991 10.72 -2.93 -42.77
N ASP A 992 12.01 -3.07 -42.47
CA ASP A 992 13.14 -2.76 -43.36
C ASP A 992 13.54 -3.94 -44.28
N ILE A 993 12.84 -5.09 -44.21
CA ILE A 993 13.00 -6.21 -45.14
C ILE A 993 11.79 -6.25 -46.10
N PRO A 994 12.01 -6.11 -47.43
CA PRO A 994 10.94 -6.04 -48.44
C PRO A 994 10.31 -7.40 -48.80
#